data_AF-A0A5N6FK10-F1
#
_entry.id   AF-A0A5N6FK10-F1
#
_cell.length_a   1.000
_cell.length_b   1.000
_cell.length_c   1.000
_cell.angle_alpha   90.00
_cell.angle_beta   90.00
_cell.angle_gamma   90.00
#
_symmetry.space_group_name_H-M   'P 1'
#
loop_
_entity.id
_entity.type
_entity.pdbx_description
1 polymer ?
#
loop_
_entity_poly.entity_id
_entity_poly.type
_entity_poly.pdbx_seq_one_letter_code
_entity_poly.pdbx_strand_id
1 'polypeptide(L)'
;MVLPWLLRVGCYFGLITCDTPPGVWPEGIPSVIAPVPPSRTSGVSSSTPDITSSALSFTSSPTVTGSSSFVTISTSSTSTPNSLPSFSTTLVSSSSTPVSASRTMSLSSSSIIPSATPSATAITSGNIAANILVIAKDTAAANVASSGLNGYGIPFTTLLVPQSGVSLPELNGTAGGNFGGIVVASGVSYDYGGTKGFQSALTTDQWNQLYAYQLEYSVRMVQYDVYPGPNYGASAVGGGCCETGVEQLVSFSDVSDFKTAGLKTGAGVSTAGLWHYPATINDTATTKEIARFAANANYGSETTAAVINNFNGRQQMAFFLSFDTVWSATSNYLQHAWINWLTRGLYAGHRRVNLNTQIDDMFLETDIYKPNGTTFRITTADMNGISNWLPKINGKMNPGSNYFVEVGHNGNGNIEAAAGVNGDVCNEGGIEYDSPPDTPMEFKKPLGTGTDLWPADANGYNWTTDCTKLDDLFIWWTNPVNRDKYGHISHTFTHEEQNNATYSDVRKEISYNQAWLKQSGFYEAKYFTSNGIIPPAITGLHNGDALRAWYENGITNCVGDNTRAPLLNKQNAMWPYFTTFASDGFDGLQVNPRWATRIYYNCDTPDCTVQEWIDTSAGSGDFNSLLQTEKADTMRHLFGLHRDPYMFHQANLRNADVQSINVNGEVGKFSIFQAWVETQVQEFVRLVDWPIVTITHQQMSANFLDRYNRDKCNYSLQYAIANKQITGVTLTANGNTCNAPIPVSFPVAPTDTKGFSTEQYGSDPLTVWVKLAGSPVTFSLSTPIPL
;
A
#
# COMPACT_ATOMS: atom_id res chain seq x y z
N MET A 1 -36.28 -30.70 -19.49
CA MET A 1 -35.86 -29.80 -20.60
C MET A 1 -34.69 -28.99 -20.08
N VAL A 2 -33.48 -29.21 -20.59
CA VAL A 2 -32.32 -28.37 -20.24
C VAL A 2 -32.52 -27.02 -20.92
N LEU A 3 -32.47 -25.92 -20.17
CA LEU A 3 -32.59 -24.58 -20.75
C LEU A 3 -31.44 -24.37 -21.75
N PRO A 4 -31.70 -23.90 -22.99
CA PRO A 4 -30.68 -23.79 -24.05
C PRO A 4 -29.43 -23.00 -23.65
N TRP A 5 -29.55 -22.08 -22.68
CA TRP A 5 -28.42 -21.29 -22.17
C TRP A 5 -27.45 -22.12 -21.31
N LEU A 6 -27.94 -23.10 -20.53
CA LEU A 6 -27.10 -23.98 -19.71
C LEU A 6 -26.19 -24.87 -20.57
N LEU A 7 -26.70 -25.29 -21.73
CA LEU A 7 -25.93 -26.03 -22.74
C LEU A 7 -24.81 -25.16 -23.32
N ARG A 8 -25.09 -23.90 -23.66
CA ARG A 8 -24.08 -22.96 -24.18
C ARG A 8 -22.97 -22.70 -23.16
N VAL A 9 -23.34 -22.49 -21.90
CA VAL A 9 -22.40 -22.32 -20.78
C VAL A 9 -21.54 -23.57 -20.61
N GLY A 10 -22.15 -24.75 -20.59
CA GLY A 10 -21.41 -26.02 -20.47
C GLY A 10 -20.38 -26.24 -21.59
N CYS A 11 -20.73 -25.90 -22.84
CA CYS A 11 -19.83 -25.98 -23.98
C CYS A 11 -18.72 -24.92 -23.93
N TYR A 12 -19.07 -23.67 -23.61
CA TYR A 12 -18.13 -22.54 -23.53
C TYR A 12 -17.06 -22.78 -22.46
N PHE A 13 -17.44 -23.26 -21.28
CA PHE A 13 -16.52 -23.53 -20.18
C PHE A 13 -15.86 -24.93 -20.26
N GLY A 14 -16.15 -25.72 -21.28
CA GLY A 14 -15.57 -27.06 -21.45
C GLY A 14 -16.00 -28.09 -20.40
N LEU A 15 -17.13 -27.84 -19.73
CA LEU A 15 -17.73 -28.76 -18.74
C LEU A 15 -18.36 -29.98 -19.43
N ILE A 16 -18.79 -29.81 -20.68
CA ILE A 16 -19.27 -30.83 -21.60
C ILE A 16 -18.58 -30.64 -22.95
N THR A 17 -18.30 -31.73 -23.66
CA THR A 17 -17.68 -31.67 -25.00
C THR A 17 -18.77 -31.42 -26.03
N CYS A 18 -18.61 -30.38 -26.85
CA CYS A 18 -19.60 -29.97 -27.86
C CYS A 18 -18.95 -29.77 -29.24
N ASP A 19 -19.79 -29.58 -30.25
CA ASP A 19 -19.38 -29.22 -31.62
C ASP A 19 -18.70 -27.84 -31.74
N THR A 20 -18.75 -27.04 -30.68
CA THR A 20 -18.06 -25.75 -30.54
C THR A 20 -16.86 -25.89 -29.58
N PRO A 21 -15.65 -25.39 -29.92
CA PRO A 21 -14.49 -25.45 -29.03
C PRO A 21 -14.70 -24.71 -27.70
N PRO A 22 -14.14 -25.18 -26.57
CA PRO A 22 -14.14 -24.42 -25.31
C PRO A 22 -13.53 -23.03 -25.50
N GLY A 23 -14.14 -22.02 -24.87
CA GLY A 23 -13.77 -20.61 -25.02
C GLY A 23 -14.40 -19.89 -26.23
N VAL A 24 -15.19 -20.58 -27.07
CA VAL A 24 -15.94 -19.99 -28.18
C VAL A 24 -17.45 -20.07 -27.90
N TRP A 25 -18.14 -18.93 -27.89
CA TRP A 25 -19.57 -18.89 -27.56
C TRP A 25 -20.42 -19.41 -28.74
N PRO A 26 -21.29 -20.42 -28.55
CA PRO A 26 -22.10 -20.95 -29.65
C PRO A 26 -23.18 -19.97 -30.12
N GLU A 27 -23.22 -19.67 -31.42
CA GLU A 27 -24.28 -18.82 -32.02
C GLU A 27 -25.64 -19.54 -32.09
N GLY A 28 -25.65 -20.88 -32.02
CA GLY A 28 -26.83 -21.77 -32.05
C GLY A 28 -27.06 -22.57 -30.76
N ILE A 29 -27.93 -23.58 -30.78
CA ILE A 29 -27.99 -24.58 -29.69
C ILE A 29 -26.89 -25.59 -29.98
N PRO A 30 -25.83 -25.68 -29.16
CA PRO A 30 -24.70 -26.55 -29.43
C PRO A 30 -25.07 -28.02 -29.28
N SER A 31 -24.49 -28.88 -30.11
CA SER A 31 -24.68 -30.33 -30.03
C SER A 31 -23.70 -30.93 -29.03
N VAL A 32 -24.20 -31.68 -28.03
CA VAL A 32 -23.34 -32.37 -27.05
C VAL A 32 -22.72 -33.61 -27.69
N ILE A 33 -21.39 -33.64 -27.76
CA ILE A 33 -20.60 -34.77 -28.24
C ILE A 33 -20.34 -35.76 -27.09
N ALA A 34 -20.02 -35.26 -25.90
CA ALA A 34 -19.85 -36.08 -24.70
C ALA A 34 -20.16 -35.29 -23.42
N PRO A 35 -20.85 -35.89 -22.42
CA PRO A 35 -21.26 -35.21 -21.20
C PRO A 35 -20.13 -34.97 -20.19
N VAL A 36 -18.90 -35.46 -20.44
CA VAL A 36 -17.72 -35.24 -19.58
C VAL A 36 -16.46 -35.23 -20.46
N PRO A 37 -15.52 -34.30 -20.27
CA PRO A 37 -14.24 -34.32 -20.98
C PRO A 37 -13.38 -35.54 -20.59
N PRO A 38 -12.64 -36.18 -21.52
CA PRO A 38 -11.77 -37.31 -21.22
C PRO A 38 -10.63 -36.90 -20.27
N SER A 39 -10.51 -37.63 -19.15
CA SER A 39 -9.53 -37.38 -18.09
C SER A 39 -8.09 -37.51 -18.57
N ARG A 40 -7.29 -36.45 -18.43
CA ARG A 40 -5.82 -36.54 -18.52
C ARG A 40 -5.27 -37.11 -17.22
N THR A 41 -4.73 -38.32 -17.30
CA THR A 41 -3.94 -38.98 -16.25
C THR A 41 -2.51 -38.42 -16.22
N SER A 42 -2.06 -37.96 -15.05
CA SER A 42 -0.65 -37.94 -14.63
C SER A 42 -0.62 -38.09 -13.11
N GLY A 43 -0.01 -39.17 -12.62
CA GLY A 43 0.05 -39.52 -11.20
C GLY A 43 1.13 -38.79 -10.41
N VAL A 44 1.00 -38.83 -9.07
CA VAL A 44 1.98 -39.31 -8.08
C VAL A 44 1.33 -39.19 -6.69
N SER A 45 1.64 -40.18 -5.86
CA SER A 45 1.10 -40.61 -4.56
C SER A 45 1.54 -39.80 -3.32
N SER A 46 0.71 -39.75 -2.27
CA SER A 46 1.06 -39.92 -0.83
C SER A 46 -0.19 -39.67 0.05
N SER A 47 -0.80 -40.72 0.61
CA SER A 47 -0.71 -41.20 2.01
C SER A 47 -1.40 -40.31 3.07
N THR A 48 -2.62 -40.70 3.43
CA THR A 48 -3.31 -40.52 4.73
C THR A 48 -2.64 -41.37 5.84
N PRO A 49 -2.77 -41.09 7.16
CA PRO A 49 -4.07 -41.15 7.86
C PRO A 49 -4.35 -40.15 9.01
N ASP A 50 -5.66 -39.94 9.17
CA ASP A 50 -6.48 -39.85 10.39
C ASP A 50 -5.90 -39.20 11.64
N ILE A 51 -6.59 -38.17 12.18
CA ILE A 51 -7.16 -38.23 13.55
C ILE A 51 -8.50 -37.45 13.59
N THR A 52 -9.43 -38.11 14.26
CA THR A 52 -10.83 -37.84 14.61
C THR A 52 -11.14 -36.53 15.34
N SER A 53 -12.35 -36.05 15.07
CA SER A 53 -13.15 -35.10 15.84
C SER A 53 -13.30 -35.48 17.32
N SER A 54 -13.28 -34.49 18.21
CA SER A 54 -14.03 -34.52 19.47
C SER A 54 -14.46 -33.11 19.84
N ALA A 55 -15.78 -32.91 19.81
CA ALA A 55 -16.47 -31.73 20.30
C ALA A 55 -16.47 -31.73 21.83
N LEU A 56 -16.25 -30.56 22.44
CA LEU A 56 -16.68 -30.25 23.81
C LEU A 56 -17.21 -28.82 23.84
N SER A 57 -18.53 -28.71 23.97
CA SER A 57 -19.26 -27.50 24.35
C SER A 57 -19.15 -27.30 25.86
N PHE A 58 -19.01 -26.06 26.33
CA PHE A 58 -19.49 -25.65 27.65
C PHE A 58 -20.07 -24.24 27.62
N THR A 59 -21.22 -24.12 28.25
CA THR A 59 -22.15 -23.00 28.33
C THR A 59 -21.90 -22.09 29.56
N SER A 60 -21.92 -20.78 29.31
CA SER A 60 -22.50 -19.65 30.08
C SER A 60 -22.48 -19.54 31.63
N SER A 61 -21.94 -18.38 32.08
CA SER A 61 -22.44 -17.42 33.12
C SER A 61 -22.14 -17.64 34.63
N PRO A 62 -22.27 -16.63 35.53
CA PRO A 62 -21.99 -15.17 35.46
C PRO A 62 -21.33 -14.54 36.74
N THR A 63 -21.01 -13.22 36.67
CA THR A 63 -20.95 -12.18 37.74
C THR A 63 -20.15 -12.36 39.05
N VAL A 64 -19.21 -11.43 39.31
CA VAL A 64 -18.96 -10.84 40.65
C VAL A 64 -18.63 -9.34 40.52
N THR A 65 -19.35 -8.55 41.29
CA THR A 65 -19.24 -7.11 41.59
C THR A 65 -18.09 -6.76 42.54
N GLY A 66 -17.49 -5.58 42.40
CA GLY A 66 -16.64 -4.98 43.44
C GLY A 66 -16.37 -3.48 43.17
N SER A 67 -16.93 -2.62 44.01
CA SER A 67 -16.95 -1.16 43.89
C SER A 67 -15.72 -0.45 44.49
N SER A 68 -15.38 0.69 43.86
CA SER A 68 -14.96 1.99 44.41
C SER A 68 -13.89 2.10 45.53
N SER A 69 -12.89 2.96 45.30
CA SER A 69 -12.57 4.09 46.19
C SER A 69 -11.64 5.12 45.52
N PHE A 70 -12.08 6.39 45.55
CA PHE A 70 -11.33 7.59 45.20
C PHE A 70 -10.26 7.91 46.24
N VAL A 71 -9.08 8.39 45.81
CA VAL A 71 -8.27 9.36 46.57
C VAL A 71 -7.60 10.34 45.62
N THR A 72 -8.05 11.59 45.70
CA THR A 72 -7.41 12.81 45.19
C THR A 72 -6.21 13.14 46.07
N ILE A 73 -5.05 13.54 45.52
CA ILE A 73 -4.11 14.51 46.13
C ILE A 73 -3.34 15.22 44.99
N SER A 74 -3.46 16.54 45.00
CA SER A 74 -2.66 17.50 44.23
C SER A 74 -1.30 17.76 44.88
N THR A 75 -0.33 18.27 44.10
CA THR A 75 0.81 19.20 44.40
C THR A 75 2.07 18.72 43.67
N SER A 76 2.49 19.37 42.58
CA SER A 76 3.28 20.60 42.47
C SER A 76 4.73 20.53 42.97
N SER A 77 5.63 20.86 42.04
CA SER A 77 6.87 21.64 42.18
C SER A 77 8.22 20.96 42.49
N THR A 78 9.12 21.11 41.50
CA THR A 78 10.50 21.63 41.58
C THR A 78 11.64 20.85 42.25
N SER A 79 12.55 20.39 41.37
CA SER A 79 14.01 20.64 41.33
C SER A 79 14.78 20.91 42.62
N THR A 80 15.81 20.08 42.89
CA THR A 80 17.25 20.47 42.86
C THR A 80 18.17 19.26 43.16
N PRO A 81 19.46 19.30 42.75
CA PRO A 81 20.32 18.14 42.56
C PRO A 81 21.16 17.81 43.80
N ASN A 82 21.59 16.55 43.94
CA ASN A 82 22.66 16.19 44.85
C ASN A 82 23.73 15.33 44.17
N SER A 83 24.96 15.77 44.38
CA SER A 83 26.25 15.29 43.90
C SER A 83 26.69 13.93 44.47
N LEU A 84 27.32 13.13 43.61
CA LEU A 84 28.54 12.28 43.76
C LEU A 84 28.97 11.83 45.18
N PRO A 85 29.49 10.58 45.30
CA PRO A 85 30.94 10.44 45.13
C PRO A 85 31.41 9.19 44.35
N SER A 86 32.56 9.41 43.74
CA SER A 86 33.46 8.51 43.02
C SER A 86 34.02 7.38 43.89
N PHE A 87 34.26 6.21 43.28
CA PHE A 87 35.30 5.28 43.74
C PHE A 87 36.16 4.81 42.58
N SER A 88 37.46 5.02 42.76
CA SER A 88 38.57 4.59 41.91
C SER A 88 39.10 3.25 42.42
N THR A 89 39.53 2.35 41.55
CA THR A 89 40.53 1.32 41.92
C THR A 89 41.36 0.88 40.71
N THR A 90 42.67 0.92 40.95
CA THR A 90 43.77 0.72 40.03
C THR A 90 44.20 -0.75 39.90
N LEU A 91 44.84 -1.01 38.75
CA LEU A 91 45.54 -2.23 38.31
C LEU A 91 46.57 -2.79 39.31
N VAL A 92 46.73 -4.12 39.29
CA VAL A 92 47.96 -4.80 39.70
C VAL A 92 48.34 -5.86 38.65
N SER A 93 49.58 -5.76 38.18
CA SER A 93 50.27 -6.68 37.28
C SER A 93 51.09 -7.69 38.10
N SER A 94 51.23 -8.93 37.63
CA SER A 94 52.30 -9.82 38.09
C SER A 94 52.81 -10.70 36.96
N SER A 95 54.14 -10.74 36.86
CA SER A 95 54.95 -11.46 35.89
C SER A 95 55.59 -12.69 36.52
N SER A 96 55.71 -13.79 35.76
CA SER A 96 56.83 -14.74 35.86
C SER A 96 56.91 -15.65 34.62
N THR A 97 58.13 -15.87 34.14
CA THR A 97 58.58 -16.84 33.12
C THR A 97 59.78 -17.61 33.72
N PRO A 98 60.44 -18.59 33.05
CA PRO A 98 60.02 -19.65 32.12
C PRO A 98 60.62 -21.04 32.47
N VAL A 99 60.12 -22.17 31.90
CA VAL A 99 60.95 -23.37 31.61
C VAL A 99 60.47 -24.05 30.32
N SER A 100 61.43 -24.39 29.46
CA SER A 100 61.30 -25.02 28.14
C SER A 100 60.93 -26.52 28.19
N ALA A 101 60.21 -26.97 27.17
CA ALA A 101 60.42 -28.29 26.55
C ALA A 101 59.95 -28.26 25.09
N SER A 102 60.91 -28.25 24.16
CA SER A 102 60.70 -28.47 22.74
C SER A 102 60.12 -29.87 22.47
N ARG A 103 59.01 -29.94 21.74
CA ARG A 103 58.70 -31.06 20.86
C ARG A 103 58.18 -30.52 19.53
N THR A 104 59.06 -30.60 18.54
CA THR A 104 58.77 -30.49 17.11
C THR A 104 57.79 -31.60 16.70
N MET A 105 56.62 -31.21 16.21
CA MET A 105 55.74 -32.05 15.41
C MET A 105 55.40 -31.27 14.15
N SER A 106 55.80 -31.85 13.02
CA SER A 106 55.56 -31.37 11.67
C SER A 106 54.05 -31.29 11.40
N LEU A 107 53.54 -30.07 11.19
CA LEU A 107 52.24 -29.85 10.57
C LEU A 107 52.45 -29.95 9.06
N SER A 108 51.91 -31.01 8.48
CA SER A 108 51.66 -31.12 7.05
C SER A 108 50.87 -29.89 6.61
N SER A 109 51.50 -29.05 5.79
CA SER A 109 50.87 -27.96 5.07
C SER A 109 49.69 -28.51 4.25
N SER A 110 48.49 -28.43 4.81
CA SER A 110 47.28 -28.46 3.99
C SER A 110 47.33 -27.17 3.19
N SER A 111 47.56 -27.31 1.89
CA SER A 111 47.50 -26.24 0.91
C SER A 111 46.22 -25.45 1.10
N ILE A 112 46.34 -24.24 1.66
CA ILE A 112 45.32 -23.21 1.55
C ILE A 112 45.28 -22.88 0.06
N ILE A 113 44.32 -23.45 -0.67
CA ILE A 113 43.99 -22.96 -2.00
C ILE A 113 43.51 -21.52 -1.76
N PRO A 114 44.19 -20.49 -2.31
CA PRO A 114 43.69 -19.14 -2.21
C PRO A 114 42.28 -19.13 -2.80
N SER A 115 41.30 -18.70 -2.02
CA SER A 115 39.95 -18.45 -2.54
C SER A 115 40.12 -17.49 -3.72
N ALA A 116 39.81 -17.96 -4.93
CA ALA A 116 40.01 -17.17 -6.13
C ALA A 116 39.15 -15.91 -6.02
N THR A 117 39.78 -14.74 -6.05
CA THR A 117 39.05 -13.49 -6.20
C THR A 117 38.24 -13.58 -7.49
N PRO A 118 36.91 -13.37 -7.46
CA PRO A 118 36.09 -13.50 -8.65
C PRO A 118 36.60 -12.51 -9.71
N SER A 119 36.96 -13.03 -10.88
CA SER A 119 37.34 -12.24 -12.04
C SER A 119 36.49 -12.69 -13.23
N ALA A 120 35.77 -11.75 -13.81
CA ALA A 120 35.00 -11.96 -15.03
C ALA A 120 35.15 -10.73 -15.91
N THR A 121 35.16 -10.92 -17.23
CA THR A 121 35.26 -9.81 -18.18
C THR A 121 33.86 -9.32 -18.51
N ALA A 122 33.62 -8.03 -18.32
CA ALA A 122 32.33 -7.43 -18.68
C ALA A 122 31.99 -7.63 -20.16
N ILE A 123 30.75 -8.03 -20.46
CA ILE A 123 30.27 -8.18 -21.83
C ILE A 123 30.33 -6.84 -22.57
N THR A 124 30.73 -6.89 -23.84
CA THR A 124 30.70 -5.71 -24.71
C THR A 124 29.33 -5.53 -25.35
N SER A 125 28.59 -6.61 -25.57
CA SER A 125 27.24 -6.58 -26.11
C SER A 125 26.46 -7.80 -25.63
N GLY A 126 25.13 -7.68 -25.54
CA GLY A 126 24.26 -8.78 -25.13
C GLY A 126 22.95 -8.27 -24.56
N ASN A 127 22.21 -9.16 -23.90
CA ASN A 127 20.94 -8.82 -23.26
C ASN A 127 20.95 -9.21 -21.79
N ILE A 128 20.18 -8.48 -20.98
CA ILE A 128 19.97 -8.77 -19.56
C ILE A 128 18.48 -8.66 -19.28
N ALA A 129 17.85 -9.72 -18.78
CA ALA A 129 16.48 -9.64 -18.29
C ALA A 129 16.41 -8.71 -17.08
N ALA A 130 15.46 -7.80 -17.05
CA ALA A 130 15.25 -6.84 -15.96
C ALA A 130 14.55 -7.45 -14.73
N ASN A 131 14.56 -8.79 -14.60
CA ASN A 131 14.02 -9.52 -13.47
C ASN A 131 14.94 -9.36 -12.25
N ILE A 132 14.38 -9.15 -11.07
CA ILE A 132 15.17 -8.97 -9.83
C ILE A 132 15.24 -10.27 -9.05
N LEU A 133 16.44 -10.74 -8.71
CA LEU A 133 16.63 -11.89 -7.82
C LEU A 133 16.60 -11.43 -6.36
N VAL A 134 15.58 -11.83 -5.60
CA VAL A 134 15.46 -11.60 -4.16
C VAL A 134 15.92 -12.86 -3.43
N ILE A 135 16.97 -12.75 -2.64
CA ILE A 135 17.56 -13.84 -1.84
C ILE A 135 17.31 -13.54 -0.37
N ALA A 136 16.61 -14.44 0.33
CA ALA A 136 16.27 -14.28 1.73
C ALA A 136 16.22 -15.62 2.46
N LYS A 137 16.16 -15.59 3.79
CA LYS A 137 16.12 -16.80 4.63
C LYS A 137 14.77 -17.52 4.55
N ASP A 138 13.70 -16.74 4.52
CA ASP A 138 12.31 -17.18 4.58
C ASP A 138 11.41 -16.19 3.85
N THR A 139 10.12 -16.53 3.74
CA THR A 139 9.13 -15.72 3.04
C THR A 139 8.93 -14.35 3.68
N ALA A 140 9.04 -14.22 5.01
CA ALA A 140 8.85 -12.93 5.68
C ALA A 140 9.99 -11.97 5.30
N ALA A 141 11.24 -12.43 5.37
CA ALA A 141 12.39 -11.64 4.94
C ALA A 141 12.37 -11.35 3.42
N ALA A 142 11.91 -12.28 2.59
CA ALA A 142 11.73 -12.03 1.16
C ALA A 142 10.69 -10.93 0.91
N ASN A 143 9.56 -10.98 1.63
CA ASN A 143 8.45 -10.05 1.50
C ASN A 143 8.85 -8.60 1.78
N VAL A 144 9.83 -8.36 2.66
CA VAL A 144 10.36 -7.02 2.93
C VAL A 144 10.96 -6.38 1.66
N ALA A 145 11.70 -7.14 0.86
CA ALA A 145 12.24 -6.63 -0.41
C ALA A 145 11.19 -6.64 -1.52
N SER A 146 10.41 -7.72 -1.61
CA SER A 146 9.47 -7.90 -2.71
C SER A 146 8.23 -7.03 -2.59
N SER A 147 7.87 -6.52 -1.40
CA SER A 147 6.75 -5.57 -1.24
C SER A 147 6.97 -4.30 -2.04
N GLY A 148 8.18 -3.72 -1.98
CA GLY A 148 8.55 -2.54 -2.75
C GLY A 148 8.54 -2.82 -4.25
N LEU A 149 9.18 -3.90 -4.69
CA LEU A 149 9.17 -4.31 -6.10
C LEU A 149 7.74 -4.52 -6.61
N ASN A 150 6.89 -5.15 -5.82
CA ASN A 150 5.47 -5.34 -6.11
C ASN A 150 4.67 -4.03 -6.13
N GLY A 151 4.97 -3.06 -5.25
CA GLY A 151 4.38 -1.73 -5.27
C GLY A 151 4.66 -1.01 -6.59
N TYR A 152 5.90 -1.10 -7.10
CA TYR A 152 6.27 -0.60 -8.42
C TYR A 152 5.71 -1.46 -9.57
N GLY A 153 5.46 -2.75 -9.34
CA GLY A 153 5.16 -3.74 -10.40
C GLY A 153 6.40 -4.24 -11.14
N ILE A 154 7.58 -4.20 -10.52
CA ILE A 154 8.82 -4.71 -11.10
C ILE A 154 8.84 -6.24 -10.99
N PRO A 155 9.05 -6.99 -12.09
CA PRO A 155 9.17 -8.45 -12.03
C PRO A 155 10.35 -8.91 -11.16
N PHE A 156 10.11 -9.89 -10.30
CA PHE A 156 11.13 -10.46 -9.42
C PHE A 156 10.97 -11.97 -9.27
N THR A 157 12.04 -12.63 -8.84
CA THR A 157 12.10 -14.05 -8.49
C THR A 157 12.67 -14.18 -7.10
N THR A 158 12.04 -15.00 -6.25
CA THR A 158 12.48 -15.22 -4.87
C THR A 158 13.24 -16.54 -4.77
N LEU A 159 14.42 -16.49 -4.16
CA LEU A 159 15.20 -17.64 -3.71
C LEU A 159 15.23 -17.65 -2.18
N LEU A 160 14.63 -18.68 -1.59
CA LEU A 160 14.70 -18.91 -0.14
C LEU A 160 15.91 -19.80 0.17
N VAL A 161 16.77 -19.33 1.07
CA VAL A 161 18.01 -19.99 1.48
C VAL A 161 17.86 -20.48 2.93
N PRO A 162 17.45 -21.75 3.14
CA PRO A 162 17.41 -22.32 4.48
C PRO A 162 18.83 -22.48 5.05
N GLN A 163 18.95 -22.70 6.35
CA GLN A 163 20.25 -22.93 7.01
C GLN A 163 21.02 -24.12 6.43
N SER A 164 20.35 -25.10 5.82
CA SER A 164 21.01 -26.22 5.12
C SER A 164 21.66 -25.84 3.79
N GLY A 165 21.48 -24.60 3.32
CA GLY A 165 21.87 -24.14 2.00
C GLY A 165 20.89 -24.53 0.89
N VAL A 166 21.08 -23.93 -0.29
CA VAL A 166 20.33 -24.19 -1.53
C VAL A 166 21.22 -23.87 -2.72
N SER A 167 20.97 -24.45 -3.89
CA SER A 167 21.62 -24.03 -5.14
C SER A 167 21.10 -22.67 -5.63
N LEU A 168 21.97 -21.88 -6.25
CA LEU A 168 21.56 -20.69 -6.98
C LEU A 168 20.76 -21.10 -8.25
N PRO A 169 19.78 -20.29 -8.69
CA PRO A 169 19.19 -20.47 -10.01
C PRO A 169 20.23 -20.18 -11.10
N GLU A 170 19.93 -20.56 -12.34
CA GLU A 170 20.74 -20.21 -13.50
C GLU A 170 20.82 -18.67 -13.66
N LEU A 171 21.99 -18.09 -13.42
CA LEU A 171 22.20 -16.63 -13.44
C LEU A 171 22.22 -16.08 -14.87
N ASN A 172 22.63 -16.87 -15.84
CA ASN A 172 22.71 -16.52 -17.26
C ASN A 172 22.60 -17.77 -18.13
N GLY A 173 22.09 -17.58 -19.35
CA GLY A 173 21.97 -18.64 -20.36
C GLY A 173 22.26 -18.13 -21.77
N THR A 174 21.80 -18.85 -22.79
CA THR A 174 22.04 -18.48 -24.20
C THR A 174 21.37 -17.16 -24.61
N ALA A 175 20.35 -16.71 -23.87
CA ALA A 175 19.64 -15.46 -24.10
C ALA A 175 20.32 -14.24 -23.42
N GLY A 176 21.38 -14.45 -22.63
CA GLY A 176 22.05 -13.42 -21.84
C GLY A 176 21.88 -13.62 -20.34
N GLY A 177 21.99 -12.53 -19.58
CA GLY A 177 21.82 -12.55 -18.12
C GLY A 177 20.34 -12.68 -17.74
N ASN A 178 20.01 -13.52 -16.76
CA ASN A 178 18.63 -13.78 -16.33
C ASN A 178 18.11 -12.79 -15.27
N PHE A 179 19.00 -11.97 -14.69
CA PHE A 179 18.64 -11.03 -13.62
C PHE A 179 19.30 -9.65 -13.79
N GLY A 180 18.51 -8.59 -13.70
CA GLY A 180 18.96 -7.19 -13.84
C GLY A 180 19.44 -6.60 -12.53
N GLY A 181 19.17 -7.27 -11.41
CA GLY A 181 19.57 -6.87 -10.07
C GLY A 181 19.46 -8.03 -9.09
N ILE A 182 20.23 -7.97 -8.00
CA ILE A 182 20.21 -8.94 -6.91
C ILE A 182 19.95 -8.19 -5.59
N VAL A 183 19.07 -8.70 -4.75
CA VAL A 183 18.81 -8.19 -3.40
C VAL A 183 19.04 -9.32 -2.42
N VAL A 184 19.85 -9.11 -1.37
CA VAL A 184 20.09 -10.12 -0.34
C VAL A 184 19.75 -9.55 1.04
N ALA A 185 18.81 -10.20 1.72
CA ALA A 185 18.42 -9.84 3.09
C ALA A 185 19.36 -10.50 4.12
N SER A 186 19.91 -9.70 5.04
CA SER A 186 20.71 -10.14 6.19
C SER A 186 21.89 -11.07 5.85
N GLY A 187 22.42 -10.97 4.63
CA GLY A 187 23.45 -11.88 4.09
C GLY A 187 23.05 -13.37 4.10
N VAL A 188 21.74 -13.67 4.26
CA VAL A 188 21.18 -14.99 4.60
C VAL A 188 21.98 -15.71 5.69
N SER A 189 22.33 -14.95 6.73
CA SER A 189 23.18 -15.40 7.83
C SER A 189 22.39 -16.15 8.90
N TYR A 190 22.98 -17.25 9.38
CA TYR A 190 22.48 -18.08 10.48
C TYR A 190 23.61 -18.34 11.48
N ASP A 191 23.25 -18.53 12.75
CA ASP A 191 24.18 -19.04 13.75
C ASP A 191 24.36 -20.56 13.59
N TYR A 192 25.55 -20.98 13.16
CA TYR A 192 25.92 -22.40 13.07
C TYR A 192 26.53 -22.94 14.37
N GLY A 193 26.58 -22.13 15.42
CA GLY A 193 27.09 -22.48 16.73
C GLY A 193 28.60 -22.69 16.80
N GLY A 194 29.07 -22.93 18.03
CA GLY A 194 30.48 -23.22 18.32
C GLY A 194 31.42 -22.13 17.80
N THR A 195 32.52 -22.55 17.17
CA THR A 195 33.51 -21.63 16.59
C THR A 195 33.15 -21.09 15.22
N LYS A 196 32.09 -21.62 14.57
CA LYS A 196 31.62 -21.12 13.26
C LYS A 196 30.81 -19.84 13.40
N GLY A 197 30.00 -19.76 14.46
CA GLY A 197 29.13 -18.61 14.75
C GLY A 197 28.21 -18.27 13.58
N PHE A 198 27.92 -16.97 13.43
CA PHE A 198 27.11 -16.45 12.32
C PHE A 198 27.86 -16.53 10.99
N GLN A 199 27.27 -17.24 10.02
CA GLN A 199 27.78 -17.35 8.65
C GLN A 199 26.63 -17.30 7.66
N SER A 200 26.90 -16.85 6.44
CA SER A 200 25.95 -16.99 5.33
C SER A 200 25.63 -18.46 5.05
N ALA A 201 24.38 -18.78 4.75
CA ALA A 201 23.99 -20.09 4.24
C ALA A 201 24.31 -20.31 2.76
N LEU A 202 24.67 -19.25 2.02
CA LEU A 202 25.33 -19.40 0.73
C LEU A 202 26.82 -19.64 0.93
N THR A 203 27.37 -20.58 0.18
CA THR A 203 28.80 -20.89 0.23
C THR A 203 29.64 -19.76 -0.37
N THR A 204 30.94 -19.73 -0.06
CA THR A 204 31.88 -18.80 -0.68
C THR A 204 31.85 -18.87 -2.21
N ASP A 205 31.75 -20.08 -2.78
CA ASP A 205 31.68 -20.27 -4.23
C ASP A 205 30.39 -19.72 -4.83
N GLN A 206 29.27 -19.79 -4.10
CA GLN A 206 28.01 -19.20 -4.54
C GLN A 206 28.05 -17.68 -4.49
N TRP A 207 28.63 -17.09 -3.45
CA TRP A 207 28.89 -15.66 -3.42
C TRP A 207 29.81 -15.22 -4.57
N ASN A 208 30.86 -15.98 -4.86
CA ASN A 208 31.75 -15.72 -5.99
C ASN A 208 31.04 -15.83 -7.34
N GLN A 209 30.09 -16.76 -7.51
CA GLN A 209 29.23 -16.83 -8.71
C GLN A 209 28.38 -15.56 -8.88
N LEU A 210 27.76 -15.07 -7.80
CA LEU A 210 27.00 -13.81 -7.84
C LEU A 210 27.93 -12.64 -8.20
N TYR A 211 29.12 -12.55 -7.59
CA TYR A 211 30.09 -11.50 -7.87
C TYR A 211 30.64 -11.55 -9.31
N ALA A 212 30.90 -12.75 -9.84
CA ALA A 212 31.30 -12.94 -11.23
C ALA A 212 30.20 -12.49 -12.19
N TYR A 213 28.94 -12.87 -11.91
CA TYR A 213 27.78 -12.41 -12.68
C TYR A 213 27.63 -10.89 -12.68
N GLN A 214 27.84 -10.24 -11.52
CA GLN A 214 27.86 -8.78 -11.43
C GLN A 214 28.95 -8.15 -12.30
N LEU A 215 30.15 -8.73 -12.36
CA LEU A 215 31.25 -8.20 -13.18
C LEU A 215 31.00 -8.42 -14.68
N GLU A 216 30.54 -9.61 -15.05
CA GLU A 216 30.28 -9.99 -16.45
C GLU A 216 29.13 -9.18 -17.06
N TYR A 217 28.01 -9.04 -16.35
CA TYR A 217 26.82 -8.37 -16.85
C TYR A 217 26.64 -6.95 -16.28
N SER A 218 27.57 -6.44 -15.47
CA SER A 218 27.50 -5.14 -14.78
C SER A 218 26.19 -4.95 -13.98
N VAL A 219 25.71 -6.05 -13.40
CA VAL A 219 24.51 -6.10 -12.57
C VAL A 219 24.82 -5.58 -11.16
N ARG A 220 23.90 -4.81 -10.59
CA ARG A 220 24.02 -4.23 -9.24
C ARG A 220 23.49 -5.20 -8.17
N MET A 221 24.01 -5.08 -6.95
CA MET A 221 23.55 -5.85 -5.80
C MET A 221 23.18 -4.92 -4.64
N VAL A 222 22.07 -5.20 -3.98
CA VAL A 222 21.65 -4.53 -2.75
C VAL A 222 21.73 -5.52 -1.61
N GLN A 223 22.27 -5.08 -0.47
CA GLN A 223 22.20 -5.81 0.79
C GLN A 223 21.66 -4.88 1.89
N TYR A 224 20.77 -5.40 2.72
CA TYR A 224 20.26 -4.67 3.89
C TYR A 224 20.21 -5.60 5.09
N ASP A 225 20.03 -5.03 6.28
CA ASP A 225 20.13 -5.77 7.54
C ASP A 225 21.49 -6.47 7.72
N VAL A 226 22.56 -5.81 7.26
CA VAL A 226 23.93 -6.37 7.30
C VAL A 226 24.79 -5.66 8.32
N TYR A 227 25.62 -6.44 9.01
CA TYR A 227 26.62 -5.90 9.93
C TYR A 227 27.78 -5.26 9.16
N PRO A 228 28.20 -4.02 9.48
CA PRO A 228 29.28 -3.34 8.77
C PRO A 228 30.61 -4.08 8.95
N GLY A 229 31.25 -4.40 7.83
CA GLY A 229 32.50 -5.17 7.80
C GLY A 229 33.22 -5.04 6.46
N PRO A 230 34.33 -5.79 6.26
CA PRO A 230 35.20 -5.64 5.09
C PRO A 230 34.48 -5.84 3.74
N ASN A 231 33.47 -6.71 3.68
CA ASN A 231 32.65 -6.93 2.48
C ASN A 231 31.82 -5.69 2.05
N TYR A 232 31.72 -4.70 2.94
CA TYR A 232 30.99 -3.45 2.76
C TYR A 232 31.90 -2.22 2.86
N GLY A 233 33.23 -2.40 2.94
CA GLY A 233 34.20 -1.30 3.05
C GLY A 233 34.07 -0.46 4.31
N ALA A 234 33.44 -1.00 5.35
CA ALA A 234 33.12 -0.30 6.59
C ALA A 234 33.46 -1.13 7.84
N SER A 235 33.41 -0.50 9.01
CA SER A 235 33.51 -1.14 10.32
C SER A 235 32.46 -0.57 11.27
N ALA A 236 32.00 -1.38 12.23
CA ALA A 236 31.09 -0.92 13.27
C ALA A 236 31.78 0.03 14.25
N VAL A 237 31.08 1.09 14.67
CA VAL A 237 31.52 2.03 15.70
C VAL A 237 31.17 1.51 17.12
N GLY A 238 30.19 0.60 17.23
CA GLY A 238 29.75 0.01 18.50
C GLY A 238 28.92 -1.27 18.32
N GLY A 239 28.28 -1.73 19.40
CA GLY A 239 27.57 -3.02 19.45
C GLY A 239 26.18 -3.09 18.77
N GLY A 240 25.63 -1.95 18.35
CA GLY A 240 24.32 -1.82 17.71
C GLY A 240 23.42 -0.78 18.41
N CYS A 241 22.35 -0.38 17.74
CA CYS A 241 21.34 0.56 18.23
C CYS A 241 19.97 0.23 17.60
N CYS A 242 18.83 0.65 18.13
CA CYS A 242 18.67 1.24 19.45
C CYS A 242 17.69 0.38 20.28
N GLU A 243 17.92 0.32 21.59
CA GLU A 243 16.98 -0.28 22.54
C GLU A 243 15.59 0.38 22.44
N THR A 244 14.55 -0.32 22.92
CA THR A 244 13.18 0.22 22.91
C THR A 244 13.12 1.60 23.59
N GLY A 245 12.48 2.57 22.92
CA GLY A 245 12.33 3.94 23.41
C GLY A 245 13.52 4.86 23.14
N VAL A 246 14.60 4.37 22.51
CA VAL A 246 15.74 5.19 22.10
C VAL A 246 15.66 5.48 20.61
N GLU A 247 15.60 6.77 20.25
CA GLU A 247 15.59 7.23 18.86
C GLU A 247 17.00 7.49 18.34
N GLN A 248 17.18 7.25 17.03
CA GLN A 248 18.29 7.76 16.26
C GLN A 248 17.83 8.03 14.83
N LEU A 249 17.67 9.30 14.46
CA LEU A 249 17.18 9.62 13.11
C LEU A 249 18.17 9.14 12.04
N VAL A 250 17.66 8.62 10.94
CA VAL A 250 18.42 8.31 9.72
C VAL A 250 18.02 9.27 8.60
N SER A 251 18.98 9.73 7.81
CA SER A 251 18.71 10.54 6.61
C SER A 251 19.68 10.21 5.47
N PHE A 252 19.24 10.41 4.23
CA PHE A 252 20.13 10.33 3.07
C PHE A 252 21.08 11.54 3.05
N SER A 253 22.38 11.28 3.02
CA SER A 253 23.42 12.30 2.87
C SER A 253 23.77 12.57 1.41
N ASP A 254 23.58 11.59 0.53
CA ASP A 254 23.77 11.74 -0.92
C ASP A 254 22.79 10.84 -1.71
N VAL A 255 22.08 11.45 -2.66
CA VAL A 255 21.10 10.78 -3.55
C VAL A 255 21.52 10.81 -5.03
N SER A 256 22.73 11.27 -5.33
CA SER A 256 23.22 11.49 -6.70
C SER A 256 23.32 10.22 -7.55
N ASP A 257 23.44 9.05 -6.93
CA ASP A 257 23.50 7.75 -7.60
C ASP A 257 22.12 7.17 -7.97
N PHE A 258 21.03 7.80 -7.50
CA PHE A 258 19.65 7.37 -7.72
C PHE A 258 18.68 8.56 -7.79
N LYS A 259 19.07 9.61 -8.53
CA LYS A 259 18.33 10.89 -8.61
C LYS A 259 16.84 10.73 -8.97
N THR A 260 16.50 9.79 -9.85
CA THR A 260 15.10 9.53 -10.25
C THR A 260 14.24 8.96 -9.12
N ALA A 261 14.85 8.53 -8.00
CA ALA A 261 14.14 8.17 -6.79
C ALA A 261 13.39 9.36 -6.17
N GLY A 262 13.79 10.62 -6.45
CA GLY A 262 13.09 11.81 -5.97
C GLY A 262 13.12 11.99 -4.45
N LEU A 263 14.16 11.48 -3.79
CA LEU A 263 14.34 11.52 -2.33
C LEU A 263 15.07 12.80 -1.93
N LYS A 264 14.61 13.47 -0.87
CA LYS A 264 15.23 14.70 -0.36
C LYS A 264 16.34 14.39 0.64
N THR A 265 17.53 14.99 0.43
CA THR A 265 18.68 14.81 1.33
C THR A 265 18.46 15.50 2.67
N GLY A 266 19.07 14.97 3.73
CA GLY A 266 19.05 15.55 5.08
C GLY A 266 17.72 15.45 5.84
N ALA A 267 16.66 14.93 5.20
CA ALA A 267 15.37 14.73 5.84
C ALA A 267 15.43 13.50 6.77
N GLY A 268 15.55 13.74 8.08
CA GLY A 268 15.58 12.68 9.10
C GLY A 268 14.25 11.93 9.19
N VAL A 269 14.32 10.60 9.32
CA VAL A 269 13.22 9.69 9.64
C VAL A 269 13.61 8.77 10.80
N SER A 270 12.61 8.28 11.53
CA SER A 270 12.82 7.48 12.75
C SER A 270 13.45 6.12 12.46
N THR A 271 14.34 5.65 13.33
CA THR A 271 14.80 4.25 13.34
C THR A 271 14.22 3.44 14.50
N ALA A 272 13.26 4.00 15.25
CA ALA A 272 12.66 3.32 16.38
C ALA A 272 12.09 1.95 15.96
N GLY A 273 12.48 0.90 16.69
CA GLY A 273 12.11 -0.49 16.40
C GLY A 273 12.92 -1.16 15.29
N LEU A 274 13.73 -0.42 14.52
CA LEU A 274 14.64 -0.96 13.52
C LEU A 274 16.04 -1.08 14.13
N TRP A 275 16.47 -2.31 14.41
CA TRP A 275 17.85 -2.55 14.82
C TRP A 275 18.84 -2.14 13.72
N HIS A 276 19.96 -1.55 14.10
CA HIS A 276 20.96 -0.98 13.21
C HIS A 276 22.35 -0.90 13.85
N TYR A 277 23.36 -0.65 13.01
CA TYR A 277 24.76 -0.65 13.39
C TYR A 277 25.45 0.63 12.86
N PRO A 278 25.61 1.66 13.71
CA PRO A 278 26.45 2.82 13.41
C PRO A 278 27.83 2.41 12.88
N ALA A 279 28.17 2.89 11.68
CA ALA A 279 29.37 2.46 10.97
C ALA A 279 30.33 3.62 10.66
N THR A 280 31.57 3.28 10.31
CA THR A 280 32.57 4.18 9.72
C THR A 280 33.15 3.54 8.47
N ILE A 281 33.35 4.34 7.42
CA ILE A 281 33.96 3.89 6.16
C ILE A 281 35.48 3.77 6.36
N ASN A 282 36.05 2.63 5.96
CA ASN A 282 37.48 2.35 6.12
C ASN A 282 38.30 2.77 4.88
N ASP A 283 37.70 2.76 3.69
CA ASP A 283 38.35 3.13 2.43
C ASP A 283 37.39 3.91 1.53
N THR A 284 37.65 5.22 1.41
CA THR A 284 36.85 6.13 0.59
C THR A 284 37.13 6.03 -0.91
N ALA A 285 38.19 5.32 -1.33
CA ALA A 285 38.47 5.08 -2.75
C ALA A 285 37.50 4.06 -3.37
N THR A 286 36.99 3.14 -2.56
CA THR A 286 36.07 2.07 -3.01
C THR A 286 34.67 2.18 -2.42
N THR A 287 34.47 3.00 -1.37
CA THR A 287 33.22 3.05 -0.62
C THR A 287 32.78 4.49 -0.35
N LYS A 288 31.52 4.78 -0.66
CA LYS A 288 30.89 6.10 -0.53
C LYS A 288 29.72 6.04 0.43
N GLU A 289 29.61 6.98 1.36
CA GLU A 289 28.42 7.15 2.20
C GLU A 289 27.25 7.69 1.38
N ILE A 290 26.05 7.15 1.60
CA ILE A 290 24.79 7.67 1.03
C ILE A 290 23.74 8.01 2.09
N ALA A 291 23.86 7.47 3.30
CA ALA A 291 22.99 7.78 4.42
C ALA A 291 23.76 7.79 5.74
N ARG A 292 23.26 8.56 6.70
CA ARG A 292 23.82 8.73 8.04
C ARG A 292 22.79 8.56 9.13
N PHE A 293 23.24 8.04 10.26
CA PHE A 293 22.54 8.17 11.52
C PHE A 293 22.96 9.48 12.18
N ALA A 294 21.99 10.23 12.69
CA ALA A 294 22.22 11.41 13.50
C ALA A 294 22.91 11.03 14.82
N ALA A 295 23.54 12.01 15.46
CA ALA A 295 23.98 11.85 16.85
C ALA A 295 22.76 11.64 17.78
N ASN A 296 22.94 10.83 18.82
CA ASN A 296 21.96 10.65 19.89
C ASN A 296 22.68 10.46 21.25
N ALA A 297 21.95 10.03 22.28
CA ALA A 297 22.53 9.81 23.61
C ALA A 297 23.61 8.71 23.64
N ASN A 298 23.54 7.72 22.75
CA ASN A 298 24.49 6.60 22.68
C ASN A 298 25.69 6.90 21.76
N TYR A 299 25.50 7.76 20.77
CA TYR A 299 26.49 8.11 19.75
C TYR A 299 26.61 9.63 19.63
N GLY A 300 27.69 10.19 20.18
CA GLY A 300 27.90 11.65 20.25
C GLY A 300 28.21 12.36 18.93
N SER A 301 28.23 11.64 17.80
CA SER A 301 28.47 12.18 16.46
C SER A 301 27.65 11.43 15.43
N GLU A 302 27.50 12.02 14.24
CA GLU A 302 26.93 11.31 13.09
C GLU A 302 27.79 10.08 12.74
N THR A 303 27.14 9.04 12.23
CA THR A 303 27.78 7.79 11.78
C THR A 303 27.15 7.31 10.48
N THR A 304 27.85 6.49 9.72
CA THR A 304 27.37 5.98 8.44
C THR A 304 26.25 4.95 8.65
N ALA A 305 25.15 5.11 7.92
CA ALA A 305 23.99 4.20 7.93
C ALA A 305 23.88 3.35 6.66
N ALA A 306 24.31 3.87 5.52
CA ALA A 306 24.32 3.13 4.27
C ALA A 306 25.43 3.62 3.33
N VAL A 307 25.91 2.71 2.48
CA VAL A 307 27.02 2.95 1.55
C VAL A 307 26.74 2.41 0.15
N ILE A 308 27.46 2.95 -0.83
CA ILE A 308 27.68 2.33 -2.14
C ILE A 308 29.15 1.95 -2.26
N ASN A 309 29.41 0.70 -2.63
CA ASN A 309 30.73 0.18 -2.94
C ASN A 309 30.94 0.07 -4.46
N ASN A 310 32.16 0.33 -4.91
CA ASN A 310 32.67 -0.06 -6.21
C ASN A 310 33.97 -0.85 -6.01
N PHE A 311 33.85 -2.17 -6.09
CA PHE A 311 34.98 -3.08 -5.97
C PHE A 311 35.42 -3.53 -7.37
N ASN A 312 36.26 -2.71 -8.00
CA ASN A 312 36.82 -2.98 -9.34
C ASN A 312 35.74 -3.25 -10.40
N GLY A 313 34.67 -2.46 -10.41
CA GLY A 313 33.53 -2.60 -11.34
C GLY A 313 32.33 -3.32 -10.73
N ARG A 314 32.52 -4.11 -9.66
CA ARG A 314 31.40 -4.71 -8.92
C ARG A 314 30.73 -3.65 -8.03
N GLN A 315 29.50 -3.30 -8.35
CA GLN A 315 28.72 -2.28 -7.65
C GLN A 315 27.78 -2.91 -6.61
N GLN A 316 27.80 -2.42 -5.38
CA GLN A 316 26.90 -2.84 -4.31
C GLN A 316 26.37 -1.65 -3.50
N MET A 317 25.12 -1.71 -3.05
CA MET A 317 24.57 -0.79 -2.06
C MET A 317 24.29 -1.58 -0.77
N ALA A 318 24.76 -1.10 0.37
CA ALA A 318 24.62 -1.77 1.66
C ALA A 318 23.97 -0.86 2.71
N PHE A 319 22.96 -1.38 3.40
CA PHE A 319 22.27 -0.71 4.52
C PHE A 319 22.61 -1.41 5.84
N PHE A 320 23.10 -0.64 6.81
CA PHE A 320 23.48 -1.12 8.14
C PHE A 320 22.32 -1.03 9.14
N LEU A 321 21.11 -1.26 8.67
CA LEU A 321 19.88 -1.32 9.46
C LEU A 321 18.94 -2.38 8.91
N SER A 322 18.13 -2.92 9.82
CA SER A 322 17.01 -3.79 9.52
C SER A 322 15.92 -3.04 8.75
N PHE A 323 15.16 -3.81 7.97
CA PHE A 323 14.01 -3.33 7.23
C PHE A 323 12.80 -4.19 7.60
N ASP A 324 11.65 -3.54 7.77
CA ASP A 324 10.37 -4.23 7.85
C ASP A 324 9.27 -3.33 7.25
N THR A 325 8.90 -3.62 6.01
CA THR A 325 7.91 -2.83 5.27
C THR A 325 6.47 -3.07 5.73
N VAL A 326 6.22 -4.04 6.62
CA VAL A 326 4.87 -4.31 7.13
C VAL A 326 4.43 -3.21 8.08
N TRP A 327 5.32 -2.74 8.96
CA TRP A 327 4.98 -1.76 9.99
C TRP A 327 5.83 -0.48 9.95
N SER A 328 7.01 -0.48 9.32
CA SER A 328 7.89 0.69 9.33
C SER A 328 7.68 1.58 8.10
N ALA A 329 7.26 2.82 8.35
CA ALA A 329 7.26 3.88 7.33
C ALA A 329 8.67 4.19 6.84
N THR A 330 9.69 4.12 7.72
CA THR A 330 11.09 4.33 7.35
C THR A 330 11.57 3.26 6.38
N SER A 331 11.25 1.98 6.61
CA SER A 331 11.61 0.93 5.64
C SER A 331 10.94 1.14 4.28
N ASN A 332 9.66 1.55 4.27
CA ASN A 332 8.98 1.91 3.04
C ASN A 332 9.58 3.14 2.35
N TYR A 333 10.06 4.14 3.09
CA TYR A 333 10.75 5.31 2.53
C TYR A 333 12.13 4.95 1.96
N LEU A 334 12.96 4.23 2.71
CA LEU A 334 14.33 3.90 2.32
C LEU A 334 14.38 2.95 1.12
N GLN A 335 13.35 2.11 0.91
CA GLN A 335 13.36 1.13 -0.18
C GLN A 335 13.49 1.77 -1.57
N HIS A 336 12.97 2.98 -1.72
CA HIS A 336 12.98 3.69 -3.00
C HIS A 336 14.39 4.04 -3.48
N ALA A 337 15.35 4.23 -2.57
CA ALA A 337 16.74 4.48 -2.93
C ALA A 337 17.33 3.26 -3.64
N TRP A 338 17.22 2.09 -3.00
CA TRP A 338 17.84 0.88 -3.53
C TRP A 338 17.09 0.36 -4.75
N ILE A 339 15.76 0.47 -4.84
CA ILE A 339 15.00 0.04 -6.03
C ILE A 339 15.42 0.86 -7.26
N ASN A 340 15.48 2.19 -7.14
CA ASN A 340 15.88 3.06 -8.25
C ASN A 340 17.35 2.88 -8.60
N TRP A 341 18.22 2.72 -7.60
CA TRP A 341 19.64 2.47 -7.86
C TRP A 341 19.86 1.13 -8.55
N LEU A 342 19.23 0.06 -8.07
CA LEU A 342 19.38 -1.30 -8.60
C LEU A 342 18.95 -1.37 -10.08
N THR A 343 17.82 -0.75 -10.40
CA THR A 343 17.24 -0.72 -11.76
C THR A 343 17.82 0.38 -12.65
N ARG A 344 18.71 1.23 -12.13
CA ARG A 344 19.17 2.48 -12.79
C ARG A 344 18.01 3.40 -13.22
N GLY A 345 16.86 3.28 -12.56
CA GLY A 345 15.62 4.00 -12.88
C GLY A 345 14.88 3.51 -14.14
N LEU A 346 15.29 2.40 -14.76
CA LEU A 346 14.71 1.83 -15.98
C LEU A 346 14.10 0.45 -15.70
N TYR A 347 12.78 0.34 -15.73
CA TYR A 347 12.08 -0.90 -15.36
C TYR A 347 10.68 -1.00 -15.96
N ALA A 348 10.14 -2.21 -16.07
CA ALA A 348 8.70 -2.41 -16.29
C ALA A 348 8.00 -2.25 -14.94
N GLY A 349 7.22 -1.20 -14.79
CA GLY A 349 6.64 -0.77 -13.53
C GLY A 349 6.25 0.70 -13.56
N HIS A 350 5.65 1.18 -12.47
CA HIS A 350 5.11 2.53 -12.35
C HIS A 350 5.10 3.00 -10.90
N ARG A 351 5.72 4.15 -10.62
CA ARG A 351 5.59 4.87 -9.34
C ARG A 351 4.52 5.95 -9.44
N ARG A 352 3.45 5.83 -8.66
CA ARG A 352 2.41 6.86 -8.47
C ARG A 352 1.86 6.76 -7.07
N VAL A 353 1.71 7.91 -6.43
CA VAL A 353 1.00 8.06 -5.16
C VAL A 353 -0.33 8.74 -5.43
N ASN A 354 -1.41 8.10 -5.01
CA ASN A 354 -2.74 8.68 -5.02
C ASN A 354 -3.15 9.06 -3.59
N LEU A 355 -3.64 10.28 -3.42
CA LEU A 355 -4.26 10.72 -2.16
C LEU A 355 -5.73 11.00 -2.45
N ASN A 356 -6.54 9.95 -2.37
CA ASN A 356 -7.98 10.02 -2.54
C ASN A 356 -8.61 10.05 -1.16
N THR A 357 -9.26 11.17 -0.82
CA THR A 357 -9.94 11.35 0.47
C THR A 357 -11.43 11.44 0.23
N GLN A 358 -12.15 10.42 0.70
CA GLN A 358 -13.60 10.31 0.54
C GLN A 358 -14.30 10.81 1.79
N ILE A 359 -15.25 11.71 1.60
CA ILE A 359 -16.15 12.22 2.64
C ILE A 359 -17.50 11.54 2.45
N ASP A 360 -17.81 10.61 3.34
CA ASP A 360 -19.08 9.91 3.41
C ASP A 360 -20.15 10.81 4.08
N ASP A 361 -21.40 10.38 4.05
CA ASP A 361 -22.56 10.98 4.74
C ASP A 361 -22.95 12.41 4.35
N MET A 362 -22.54 12.91 3.17
CA MET A 362 -22.90 14.27 2.78
C MET A 362 -24.42 14.43 2.65
N PHE A 363 -24.94 15.53 3.23
CA PHE A 363 -26.34 15.87 3.45
C PHE A 363 -27.02 15.25 4.67
N LEU A 364 -26.45 14.21 5.28
CA LEU A 364 -26.98 13.64 6.51
C LEU A 364 -26.62 14.49 7.74
N GLU A 365 -27.37 14.25 8.80
CA GLU A 365 -27.01 14.65 10.16
C GLU A 365 -26.40 13.43 10.88
N THR A 366 -25.31 13.63 11.62
CA THR A 366 -24.61 12.55 12.33
C THR A 366 -24.60 12.83 13.82
N ASP A 367 -24.89 11.81 14.64
CA ASP A 367 -24.69 11.85 16.08
C ASP A 367 -23.21 12.03 16.42
N ILE A 368 -22.90 12.95 17.33
CA ILE A 368 -21.53 13.25 17.74
C ILE A 368 -21.18 12.47 19.02
N TYR A 369 -20.07 11.74 18.96
CA TYR A 369 -19.56 10.95 20.08
C TYR A 369 -19.33 11.79 21.33
N LYS A 370 -18.74 12.98 21.15
CA LYS A 370 -18.52 13.95 22.22
C LYS A 370 -18.70 15.40 21.71
N PRO A 371 -19.63 16.17 22.29
CA PRO A 371 -20.51 15.80 23.40
C PRO A 371 -21.66 14.87 23.00
N ASN A 372 -21.82 13.75 23.72
CA ASN A 372 -22.89 12.78 23.48
C ASN A 372 -24.29 13.43 23.56
N GLY A 373 -25.21 12.97 22.72
CA GLY A 373 -26.58 13.51 22.61
C GLY A 373 -26.67 14.81 21.81
N THR A 374 -25.62 15.14 21.05
CA THR A 374 -25.65 16.22 20.06
C THR A 374 -25.46 15.66 18.67
N THR A 375 -26.00 16.36 17.70
CA THR A 375 -25.86 16.03 16.29
C THR A 375 -25.17 17.17 15.55
N PHE A 376 -24.57 16.85 14.41
CA PHE A 376 -23.98 17.85 13.52
C PHE A 376 -24.29 17.53 12.07
N ARG A 377 -24.66 18.57 11.33
CA ARG A 377 -24.77 18.59 9.88
C ARG A 377 -23.91 19.72 9.34
N ILE A 378 -23.03 19.39 8.39
CA ILE A 378 -22.12 20.35 7.76
C ILE A 378 -22.87 21.55 7.16
N THR A 379 -22.30 22.75 7.30
CA THR A 379 -22.93 23.99 6.83
C THR A 379 -22.27 24.53 5.55
N THR A 380 -22.94 25.48 4.89
CA THR A 380 -22.36 26.21 3.75
C THR A 380 -21.13 27.03 4.16
N ALA A 381 -21.06 27.52 5.40
CA ALA A 381 -19.89 28.24 5.92
C ALA A 381 -18.68 27.31 6.05
N ASP A 382 -18.89 26.08 6.54
CA ASP A 382 -17.83 25.07 6.60
C ASP A 382 -17.33 24.72 5.20
N MET A 383 -18.25 24.48 4.26
CA MET A 383 -17.88 24.14 2.87
C MET A 383 -17.17 25.27 2.13
N ASN A 384 -17.48 26.53 2.44
CA ASN A 384 -16.70 27.68 1.99
C ASN A 384 -15.28 27.65 2.56
N GLY A 385 -15.12 27.30 3.84
CA GLY A 385 -13.80 27.13 4.47
C GLY A 385 -12.96 26.05 3.81
N ILE A 386 -13.54 24.87 3.56
CA ILE A 386 -12.86 23.77 2.84
C ILE A 386 -12.48 24.23 1.42
N SER A 387 -13.41 24.85 0.68
CA SER A 387 -13.17 25.32 -0.69
C SER A 387 -12.08 26.38 -0.79
N ASN A 388 -11.96 27.25 0.22
CA ASN A 388 -10.92 28.26 0.30
C ASN A 388 -9.56 27.68 0.72
N TRP A 389 -9.55 26.52 1.37
CA TRP A 389 -8.35 25.79 1.76
C TRP A 389 -7.78 24.91 0.64
N LEU A 390 -8.62 24.30 -0.20
CA LEU A 390 -8.18 23.45 -1.31
C LEU A 390 -7.02 24.03 -2.17
N PRO A 391 -7.08 25.28 -2.66
CA PRO A 391 -5.95 25.84 -3.41
C PRO A 391 -4.70 26.05 -2.55
N LYS A 392 -4.84 26.30 -1.24
CA LYS A 392 -3.71 26.47 -0.32
C LYS A 392 -2.95 25.16 -0.12
N ILE A 393 -3.66 24.07 0.17
CA ILE A 393 -3.02 22.77 0.35
C ILE A 393 -2.39 22.25 -0.95
N ASN A 394 -3.04 22.47 -2.10
CA ASN A 394 -2.44 22.17 -3.41
C ASN A 394 -1.14 22.96 -3.61
N GLY A 395 -1.10 24.23 -3.21
CA GLY A 395 0.11 25.07 -3.27
C GLY A 395 1.26 24.60 -2.37
N LYS A 396 1.01 23.72 -1.39
CA LYS A 396 2.03 23.11 -0.54
C LYS A 396 2.60 21.80 -1.13
N MET A 397 1.99 21.24 -2.17
CA MET A 397 2.41 19.98 -2.78
C MET A 397 3.54 20.18 -3.79
N ASN A 398 4.28 19.10 -4.10
CA ASN A 398 5.32 19.13 -5.13
C ASN A 398 4.71 19.40 -6.53
N PRO A 399 5.51 19.93 -7.49
CA PRO A 399 5.05 20.17 -8.87
C PRO A 399 4.40 18.94 -9.52
N GLY A 400 3.36 19.16 -10.32
CA GLY A 400 2.60 18.08 -10.96
C GLY A 400 1.52 17.45 -10.07
N SER A 401 1.42 17.86 -8.80
CA SER A 401 0.34 17.43 -7.92
C SER A 401 -0.99 18.05 -8.32
N ASN A 402 -2.07 17.33 -8.04
CA ASN A 402 -3.44 17.80 -8.19
C ASN A 402 -4.31 17.08 -7.16
N TYR A 403 -4.80 17.83 -6.17
CA TYR A 403 -5.61 17.31 -5.08
C TYR A 403 -7.00 17.93 -5.09
N PHE A 404 -8.02 17.07 -4.96
CA PHE A 404 -9.40 17.44 -4.69
C PHE A 404 -9.99 16.46 -3.67
N VAL A 405 -11.13 16.82 -3.09
CA VAL A 405 -11.85 15.97 -2.14
C VAL A 405 -13.00 15.30 -2.87
N GLU A 406 -13.21 14.00 -2.67
CA GLU A 406 -14.32 13.24 -3.25
C GLU A 406 -15.40 13.03 -2.20
N VAL A 407 -16.68 13.20 -2.57
CA VAL A 407 -17.80 13.25 -1.63
C VAL A 407 -18.87 12.23 -2.01
N GLY A 408 -19.22 11.39 -1.05
CA GLY A 408 -20.34 10.45 -1.09
C GLY A 408 -21.62 11.13 -0.60
N HIS A 409 -22.65 11.17 -1.44
CA HIS A 409 -23.89 11.91 -1.16
C HIS A 409 -25.06 10.98 -0.84
N ASN A 410 -25.89 11.39 0.12
CA ASN A 410 -27.15 10.78 0.49
C ASN A 410 -28.31 11.73 0.19
N GLY A 411 -29.00 11.48 -0.93
CA GLY A 411 -30.06 12.38 -1.40
C GLY A 411 -31.22 12.55 -0.41
N ASN A 412 -31.50 11.56 0.44
CA ASN A 412 -32.59 11.65 1.42
C ASN A 412 -32.33 12.75 2.45
N GLY A 413 -31.09 12.93 2.91
CA GLY A 413 -30.75 13.99 3.87
C GLY A 413 -30.93 15.41 3.30
N ASN A 414 -30.92 15.57 1.97
CA ASN A 414 -31.34 16.82 1.34
C ASN A 414 -32.86 17.01 1.43
N ILE A 415 -33.64 15.96 1.17
CA ILE A 415 -35.10 16.00 1.24
C ILE A 415 -35.58 16.26 2.67
N GLU A 416 -35.00 15.58 3.68
CA GLU A 416 -35.34 15.77 5.09
C GLU A 416 -35.06 17.19 5.56
N ALA A 417 -33.88 17.73 5.25
CA ALA A 417 -33.53 19.12 5.56
C ALA A 417 -34.47 20.12 4.89
N ALA A 418 -34.83 19.89 3.63
CA ALA A 418 -35.78 20.71 2.88
C ALA A 418 -37.20 20.64 3.44
N ALA A 419 -37.67 19.46 3.84
CA ALA A 419 -38.98 19.26 4.46
C ALA A 419 -39.08 19.95 5.83
N GLY A 420 -37.97 20.03 6.57
CA GLY A 420 -37.86 20.83 7.79
C GLY A 420 -38.10 22.33 7.57
N VAL A 421 -37.88 22.84 6.35
CA VAL A 421 -38.24 24.21 5.95
C VAL A 421 -39.69 24.29 5.47
N ASN A 422 -40.11 23.39 4.56
CA ASN A 422 -41.49 23.32 4.08
C ASN A 422 -41.85 21.90 3.58
N GLY A 423 -42.51 21.13 4.43
CA GLY A 423 -42.95 19.76 4.13
C GLY A 423 -43.91 19.64 2.95
N ASP A 424 -44.81 20.61 2.74
CA ASP A 424 -45.82 20.55 1.67
C ASP A 424 -45.18 20.51 0.27
N VAL A 425 -44.03 21.17 0.11
CA VAL A 425 -43.29 21.20 -1.17
C VAL A 425 -42.52 19.89 -1.40
N CYS A 426 -42.21 19.18 -0.31
CA CYS A 426 -41.37 17.98 -0.28
C CYS A 426 -42.17 16.69 -0.10
N ASN A 427 -43.45 16.66 -0.45
CA ASN A 427 -44.32 15.49 -0.28
C ASN A 427 -44.33 14.98 1.18
N GLU A 428 -44.40 15.92 2.13
CA GLU A 428 -44.45 15.68 3.59
C GLU A 428 -43.14 15.15 4.22
N GLY A 429 -42.11 14.78 3.44
CA GLY A 429 -40.83 14.33 4.00
C GLY A 429 -39.94 13.56 3.04
N GLY A 430 -38.85 13.03 3.61
CA GLY A 430 -38.00 12.03 2.98
C GLY A 430 -38.58 10.61 3.12
N ILE A 431 -37.76 9.63 2.80
CA ILE A 431 -38.02 8.23 3.17
C ILE A 431 -37.64 8.06 4.64
N GLU A 432 -38.59 7.59 5.44
CA GLU A 432 -38.39 7.29 6.86
C GLU A 432 -38.74 5.83 7.16
N TYR A 433 -37.95 5.22 8.05
CA TYR A 433 -38.18 3.89 8.60
C TYR A 433 -37.42 3.73 9.92
N ASP A 434 -37.83 2.74 10.74
CA ASP A 434 -37.08 2.38 11.93
C ASP A 434 -35.91 1.46 11.55
N SER A 435 -34.68 1.92 11.79
CA SER A 435 -33.49 1.10 11.54
C SER A 435 -33.48 -0.15 12.42
N PRO A 436 -33.29 -1.36 11.85
CA PRO A 436 -33.13 -2.57 12.65
C PRO A 436 -31.78 -2.53 13.40
N PRO A 437 -31.62 -3.32 14.48
CA PRO A 437 -30.31 -3.51 15.09
C PRO A 437 -29.29 -4.05 14.09
N ASP A 438 -28.06 -3.58 14.17
CA ASP A 438 -26.97 -4.03 13.30
C ASP A 438 -26.77 -5.54 13.38
N THR A 439 -26.56 -6.14 12.21
CA THR A 439 -26.13 -7.54 12.15
C THR A 439 -24.69 -7.68 12.66
N PRO A 440 -24.25 -8.89 13.05
CA PRO A 440 -22.82 -9.15 13.23
C PRO A 440 -22.02 -8.74 11.99
N MET A 441 -20.78 -8.27 12.20
CA MET A 441 -19.85 -7.99 11.10
C MET A 441 -19.65 -9.26 10.26
N GLU A 442 -19.55 -9.09 8.94
CA GLU A 442 -19.46 -10.18 7.96
C GLU A 442 -20.67 -11.12 7.87
N PHE A 443 -21.84 -10.66 8.34
CA PHE A 443 -23.09 -11.40 8.16
C PHE A 443 -23.43 -11.61 6.67
N LYS A 444 -23.42 -12.87 6.26
CA LYS A 444 -23.86 -13.29 4.93
C LYS A 444 -25.37 -13.58 4.93
N LYS A 445 -26.16 -12.70 4.31
CA LYS A 445 -27.61 -12.88 4.22
C LYS A 445 -27.99 -14.13 3.42
N PRO A 446 -28.90 -14.99 3.93
CA PRO A 446 -29.57 -15.97 3.09
C PRO A 446 -30.32 -15.28 1.93
N LEU A 447 -30.13 -15.75 0.71
CA LEU A 447 -30.73 -15.12 -0.47
C LEU A 447 -32.26 -15.24 -0.43
N GLY A 448 -32.95 -14.18 -0.84
CA GLY A 448 -34.41 -14.11 -0.88
C GLY A 448 -35.10 -13.88 0.46
N THR A 449 -34.34 -13.68 1.55
CA THR A 449 -34.88 -13.31 2.87
C THR A 449 -34.72 -11.80 3.15
N GLY A 450 -35.22 -11.38 4.31
CA GLY A 450 -35.28 -9.97 4.74
C GLY A 450 -36.72 -9.45 4.71
N THR A 451 -36.90 -8.24 5.20
CA THR A 451 -38.20 -7.54 5.21
C THR A 451 -37.97 -6.15 4.65
N ASP A 452 -38.83 -5.73 3.71
CA ASP A 452 -38.76 -4.37 3.15
C ASP A 452 -38.98 -3.34 4.27
N LEU A 453 -38.04 -2.39 4.41
CA LEU A 453 -38.15 -1.26 5.33
C LEU A 453 -38.77 -0.04 4.66
N TRP A 454 -38.56 0.10 3.35
CA TRP A 454 -39.04 1.25 2.59
C TRP A 454 -40.58 1.31 2.57
N PRO A 455 -41.17 2.53 2.63
CA PRO A 455 -42.61 2.72 2.46
C PRO A 455 -43.13 2.06 1.17
N ALA A 456 -44.26 1.37 1.27
CA ALA A 456 -44.84 0.60 0.16
C ALA A 456 -45.33 1.47 -1.01
N ASP A 457 -45.56 2.76 -0.75
CA ASP A 457 -45.95 3.78 -1.74
C ASP A 457 -44.76 4.45 -2.43
N ALA A 458 -43.52 4.18 -1.99
CA ALA A 458 -42.29 4.62 -2.65
C ALA A 458 -42.07 3.86 -3.98
N ASN A 459 -42.74 4.33 -5.03
CA ASN A 459 -42.76 3.72 -6.38
C ASN A 459 -41.83 4.40 -7.40
N GLY A 460 -41.11 5.43 -6.99
CA GLY A 460 -40.11 6.15 -7.78
C GLY A 460 -39.74 7.49 -7.13
N TYR A 461 -38.54 8.00 -7.43
CA TYR A 461 -38.12 9.32 -7.00
C TYR A 461 -39.05 10.40 -7.59
N ASN A 462 -39.74 11.16 -6.74
CA ASN A 462 -40.79 12.10 -7.15
C ASN A 462 -40.69 13.50 -6.51
N TRP A 463 -39.59 13.81 -5.82
CA TRP A 463 -39.37 15.15 -5.27
C TRP A 463 -39.02 16.16 -6.36
N THR A 464 -39.49 17.39 -6.17
CA THR A 464 -39.30 18.48 -7.12
C THR A 464 -37.98 19.22 -6.86
N THR A 465 -37.46 19.89 -7.90
CA THR A 465 -36.32 20.81 -7.72
C THR A 465 -36.65 21.98 -6.78
N ASP A 466 -37.92 22.36 -6.66
CA ASP A 466 -38.35 23.39 -5.72
C ASP A 466 -38.20 22.89 -4.27
N CYS A 467 -38.49 21.61 -3.99
CA CYS A 467 -38.20 20.98 -2.70
C CYS A 467 -36.69 20.97 -2.43
N THR A 468 -35.89 20.38 -3.32
CA THR A 468 -34.45 20.18 -3.04
C THR A 468 -33.70 21.49 -2.79
N LYS A 469 -34.15 22.58 -3.44
CA LYS A 469 -33.61 23.94 -3.28
C LYS A 469 -34.02 24.66 -1.99
N LEU A 470 -34.82 24.06 -1.12
CA LEU A 470 -35.07 24.62 0.21
C LEU A 470 -33.88 24.43 1.16
N ASP A 471 -32.97 23.50 0.85
CA ASP A 471 -31.75 23.26 1.62
C ASP A 471 -30.59 24.13 1.10
N ASP A 472 -30.10 25.04 1.93
CA ASP A 472 -28.99 25.93 1.59
C ASP A 472 -27.70 25.15 1.21
N LEU A 473 -27.47 24.00 1.84
CA LEU A 473 -26.32 23.15 1.51
C LEU A 473 -26.44 22.60 0.08
N PHE A 474 -27.65 22.26 -0.34
CA PHE A 474 -27.92 21.79 -1.70
C PHE A 474 -27.70 22.89 -2.74
N ILE A 475 -28.19 24.09 -2.47
CA ILE A 475 -27.94 25.25 -3.34
C ILE A 475 -26.42 25.48 -3.48
N TRP A 476 -25.67 25.37 -2.37
CA TRP A 476 -24.22 25.54 -2.39
C TRP A 476 -23.54 24.48 -3.26
N TRP A 477 -23.91 23.21 -3.11
CA TRP A 477 -23.32 22.10 -3.85
C TRP A 477 -23.69 22.09 -5.33
N THR A 478 -24.91 22.49 -5.69
CA THR A 478 -25.38 22.50 -7.08
C THR A 478 -24.92 23.74 -7.85
N ASN A 479 -24.27 24.71 -7.19
CA ASN A 479 -23.55 25.77 -7.88
C ASN A 479 -22.33 25.17 -8.62
N PRO A 480 -22.23 25.30 -9.96
CA PRO A 480 -21.14 24.70 -10.74
C PRO A 480 -19.74 25.12 -10.28
N VAL A 481 -19.57 26.34 -9.77
CA VAL A 481 -18.28 26.85 -9.25
C VAL A 481 -17.82 26.07 -8.03
N ASN A 482 -18.75 25.60 -7.20
CA ASN A 482 -18.46 24.78 -6.04
C ASN A 482 -18.37 23.30 -6.42
N ARG A 483 -19.39 22.78 -7.11
CA ARG A 483 -19.47 21.40 -7.60
C ARG A 483 -18.17 20.95 -8.25
N ASP A 484 -17.67 21.69 -9.24
CA ASP A 484 -16.54 21.26 -10.06
C ASP A 484 -15.17 21.35 -9.36
N LYS A 485 -15.14 21.76 -8.07
CA LYS A 485 -13.95 21.66 -7.20
C LYS A 485 -13.82 20.30 -6.52
N TYR A 486 -14.87 19.48 -6.49
CA TYR A 486 -14.94 18.23 -5.74
C TYR A 486 -15.23 17.04 -6.67
N GLY A 487 -14.89 15.85 -6.18
CA GLY A 487 -15.37 14.58 -6.72
C GLY A 487 -16.73 14.22 -6.14
N HIS A 488 -17.56 13.51 -6.91
CA HIS A 488 -18.90 13.14 -6.51
C HIS A 488 -19.17 11.66 -6.79
N ILE A 489 -19.72 10.97 -5.78
CA ILE A 489 -20.13 9.56 -5.85
C ILE A 489 -21.41 9.35 -5.04
N SER A 490 -22.19 8.33 -5.37
CA SER A 490 -23.34 7.92 -4.56
C SER A 490 -22.88 7.25 -3.27
N HIS A 491 -23.53 7.60 -2.15
CA HIS A 491 -23.43 6.88 -0.89
C HIS A 491 -24.77 6.25 -0.48
N THR A 492 -25.55 5.83 -1.48
CA THR A 492 -26.96 5.39 -1.35
C THR A 492 -27.92 6.54 -1.01
N PHE A 493 -29.23 6.30 -1.02
CA PHE A 493 -30.20 7.39 -0.90
C PHE A 493 -30.43 7.75 0.56
N THR A 494 -30.78 6.76 1.39
CA THR A 494 -31.16 6.98 2.80
C THR A 494 -30.09 6.57 3.80
N HIS A 495 -29.00 5.94 3.33
CA HIS A 495 -28.00 5.31 4.20
C HIS A 495 -28.55 4.08 4.95
N GLU A 496 -29.45 3.32 4.30
CA GLU A 496 -29.94 2.05 4.87
C GLU A 496 -28.82 1.02 4.98
N GLU A 497 -28.69 0.39 6.15
CA GLU A 497 -27.76 -0.71 6.38
C GLU A 497 -28.15 -1.98 5.60
N GLN A 498 -27.26 -2.45 4.73
CA GLN A 498 -27.63 -3.42 3.68
C GLN A 498 -27.26 -4.87 4.02
N ASN A 499 -26.74 -5.15 5.21
CA ASN A 499 -26.34 -6.52 5.58
C ASN A 499 -27.52 -7.50 5.56
N ASN A 500 -28.72 -7.08 5.97
CA ASN A 500 -29.93 -7.91 5.96
C ASN A 500 -31.09 -7.33 5.14
N ALA A 501 -30.86 -6.22 4.42
CA ALA A 501 -31.84 -5.58 3.57
C ALA A 501 -32.29 -6.47 2.39
N THR A 502 -33.48 -6.20 1.87
CA THR A 502 -34.02 -6.92 0.72
C THR A 502 -33.46 -6.38 -0.60
N TYR A 503 -33.65 -7.14 -1.68
CA TYR A 503 -33.34 -6.63 -3.02
C TYR A 503 -34.19 -5.38 -3.37
N SER A 504 -35.45 -5.34 -2.90
CA SER A 504 -36.40 -4.25 -3.19
C SER A 504 -35.88 -2.93 -2.63
N ASP A 505 -35.53 -2.91 -1.35
CA ASP A 505 -34.97 -1.76 -0.64
C ASP A 505 -33.68 -1.28 -1.28
N VAL A 506 -32.71 -2.19 -1.44
CA VAL A 506 -31.40 -1.82 -2.00
C VAL A 506 -31.52 -1.32 -3.45
N ARG A 507 -32.47 -1.85 -4.23
CA ARG A 507 -32.72 -1.32 -5.58
C ARG A 507 -33.20 0.13 -5.53
N LYS A 508 -34.05 0.47 -4.55
CA LYS A 508 -34.51 1.87 -4.35
C LYS A 508 -33.38 2.74 -3.82
N GLU A 509 -32.58 2.28 -2.86
CA GLU A 509 -31.38 2.95 -2.36
C GLU A 509 -30.46 3.44 -3.48
N ILE A 510 -30.19 2.57 -4.47
CA ILE A 510 -29.34 2.94 -5.61
C ILE A 510 -30.08 3.84 -6.60
N SER A 511 -31.27 3.42 -7.05
CA SER A 511 -31.97 4.10 -8.15
C SER A 511 -32.49 5.49 -7.77
N TYR A 512 -32.94 5.68 -6.53
CA TYR A 512 -33.37 6.98 -6.03
C TYR A 512 -32.20 7.95 -5.93
N ASN A 513 -31.05 7.50 -5.42
CA ASN A 513 -29.89 8.38 -5.34
C ASN A 513 -29.34 8.73 -6.72
N GLN A 514 -29.36 7.80 -7.68
CA GLN A 514 -29.04 8.11 -9.09
C GLN A 514 -30.00 9.14 -9.69
N ALA A 515 -31.30 9.02 -9.42
CA ALA A 515 -32.31 9.97 -9.90
C ALA A 515 -32.13 11.37 -9.29
N TRP A 516 -31.90 11.44 -7.97
CA TRP A 516 -31.58 12.68 -7.26
C TRP A 516 -30.30 13.30 -7.82
N LEU A 517 -29.17 12.57 -7.84
CA LEU A 517 -27.89 13.05 -8.36
C LEU A 517 -28.00 13.61 -9.79
N LYS A 518 -28.83 12.98 -10.62
CA LYS A 518 -29.12 13.45 -11.99
C LYS A 518 -29.96 14.72 -12.00
N GLN A 519 -31.03 14.80 -11.20
CA GLN A 519 -31.86 16.01 -11.07
C GLN A 519 -31.03 17.19 -10.53
N SER A 520 -30.12 16.94 -9.60
CA SER A 520 -29.25 17.94 -8.98
C SER A 520 -28.09 18.41 -9.87
N GLY A 521 -27.83 17.72 -11.00
CA GLY A 521 -26.76 18.07 -11.93
C GLY A 521 -25.37 17.58 -11.50
N PHE A 522 -25.24 16.64 -10.56
CA PHE A 522 -23.94 16.07 -10.18
C PHE A 522 -23.34 15.17 -11.27
N TYR A 523 -24.17 14.58 -12.13
CA TYR A 523 -23.71 13.81 -13.30
C TYR A 523 -22.91 14.66 -14.30
N GLU A 524 -23.07 15.98 -14.26
CA GLU A 524 -22.35 16.94 -15.09
C GLU A 524 -21.08 17.48 -14.42
N ALA A 525 -20.79 17.04 -13.19
CA ALA A 525 -19.61 17.48 -12.47
C ALA A 525 -18.34 17.07 -13.20
N LYS A 526 -17.31 17.92 -13.08
CA LYS A 526 -15.98 17.64 -13.65
C LYS A 526 -15.42 16.27 -13.20
N TYR A 527 -15.70 15.89 -11.97
CA TYR A 527 -15.24 14.66 -11.33
C TYR A 527 -16.45 13.89 -10.78
N PHE A 528 -16.92 12.88 -11.51
CA PHE A 528 -18.07 12.07 -11.12
C PHE A 528 -17.77 10.58 -11.30
N THR A 529 -18.24 9.77 -10.35
CA THR A 529 -18.21 8.31 -10.41
C THR A 529 -19.61 7.78 -10.67
N SER A 530 -19.79 7.10 -11.80
CA SER A 530 -21.09 6.66 -12.29
C SER A 530 -21.37 5.17 -12.09
N ASN A 531 -20.30 4.36 -12.00
CA ASN A 531 -20.37 2.90 -11.94
C ASN A 531 -19.90 2.34 -10.59
N GLY A 532 -19.68 3.20 -9.61
CA GLY A 532 -19.22 2.86 -8.28
C GLY A 532 -20.03 3.54 -7.20
N ILE A 533 -20.05 2.95 -6.01
CA ILE A 533 -20.63 3.55 -4.81
C ILE A 533 -19.66 3.45 -3.63
N ILE A 534 -19.89 4.29 -2.64
CA ILE A 534 -19.45 4.00 -1.28
C ILE A 534 -20.63 3.28 -0.61
N PRO A 535 -20.50 2.00 -0.20
CA PRO A 535 -21.60 1.31 0.49
C PRO A 535 -21.82 1.93 1.89
N PRO A 536 -23.08 2.10 2.35
CA PRO A 536 -23.39 2.75 3.62
C PRO A 536 -22.78 1.92 4.75
N ALA A 537 -21.97 2.53 5.61
CA ALA A 537 -21.15 1.87 6.63
C ALA A 537 -20.38 0.61 6.17
N ILE A 538 -20.08 0.48 4.88
CA ILE A 538 -19.49 -0.73 4.27
C ILE A 538 -20.34 -1.98 4.55
N THR A 539 -21.66 -1.88 4.38
CA THR A 539 -22.59 -3.01 4.53
C THR A 539 -23.18 -3.49 3.21
N GLY A 540 -23.76 -4.69 3.23
CA GLY A 540 -24.28 -5.38 2.04
C GLY A 540 -23.24 -6.15 1.23
N LEU A 541 -21.94 -6.06 1.59
CA LEU A 541 -20.87 -6.75 0.86
C LEU A 541 -20.92 -8.29 0.95
N HIS A 542 -21.74 -8.84 1.85
CA HIS A 542 -22.05 -10.28 1.92
C HIS A 542 -23.55 -10.59 1.72
N ASN A 543 -24.31 -9.62 1.20
CA ASN A 543 -25.71 -9.78 0.85
C ASN A 543 -25.84 -9.86 -0.68
N GLY A 544 -25.94 -11.07 -1.21
CA GLY A 544 -26.03 -11.27 -2.67
C GLY A 544 -27.24 -10.62 -3.34
N ASP A 545 -28.35 -10.39 -2.61
CA ASP A 545 -29.48 -9.63 -3.13
C ASP A 545 -29.16 -8.14 -3.27
N ALA A 546 -28.43 -7.57 -2.31
CA ALA A 546 -27.96 -6.18 -2.37
C ALA A 546 -26.97 -6.00 -3.52
N LEU A 547 -25.97 -6.88 -3.61
CA LEU A 547 -24.97 -6.86 -4.69
C LEU A 547 -25.61 -7.02 -6.08
N ARG A 548 -26.64 -7.86 -6.21
CA ARG A 548 -27.44 -7.94 -7.44
C ARG A 548 -28.14 -6.61 -7.75
N ALA A 549 -28.78 -5.99 -6.76
CA ALA A 549 -29.46 -4.70 -6.94
C ALA A 549 -28.48 -3.59 -7.37
N TRP A 550 -27.27 -3.56 -6.82
CA TRP A 550 -26.20 -2.65 -7.25
C TRP A 550 -25.85 -2.89 -8.72
N TYR A 551 -25.54 -4.14 -9.07
CA TYR A 551 -25.12 -4.52 -10.43
C TYR A 551 -26.16 -4.18 -11.49
N GLU A 552 -27.43 -4.48 -11.22
CA GLU A 552 -28.53 -4.20 -12.16
C GLU A 552 -28.80 -2.70 -12.35
N ASN A 553 -28.34 -1.83 -11.44
CA ASN A 553 -28.35 -0.37 -11.59
C ASN A 553 -27.04 0.20 -12.17
N GLY A 554 -26.16 -0.66 -12.69
CA GLY A 554 -24.90 -0.26 -13.33
C GLY A 554 -23.73 -0.04 -12.39
N ILE A 555 -23.85 -0.43 -11.11
CA ILE A 555 -22.75 -0.36 -10.14
C ILE A 555 -21.91 -1.64 -10.26
N THR A 556 -20.69 -1.52 -10.76
CA THR A 556 -19.79 -2.65 -10.99
C THR A 556 -18.65 -2.75 -9.97
N ASN A 557 -18.49 -1.70 -9.17
CA ASN A 557 -17.45 -1.61 -8.18
C ASN A 557 -17.89 -0.82 -6.95
N CYS A 558 -17.20 -1.01 -5.85
CA CYS A 558 -17.39 -0.24 -4.65
C CYS A 558 -16.08 -0.13 -3.89
N VAL A 559 -16.15 0.43 -2.70
CA VAL A 559 -15.05 0.44 -1.74
C VAL A 559 -15.36 -0.45 -0.55
N GLY A 560 -14.33 -1.04 0.04
CA GLY A 560 -14.41 -1.87 1.25
C GLY A 560 -13.84 -1.15 2.48
N ASP A 561 -13.35 -1.95 3.43
CA ASP A 561 -12.70 -1.48 4.65
C ASP A 561 -11.47 -2.36 4.95
N ASN A 562 -10.29 -1.74 5.02
CA ASN A 562 -9.04 -2.44 5.23
C ASN A 562 -8.87 -3.01 6.65
N THR A 563 -9.71 -2.63 7.62
CA THR A 563 -9.73 -3.29 8.94
C THR A 563 -10.37 -4.69 8.87
N ARG A 564 -11.12 -4.97 7.80
CA ARG A 564 -11.90 -6.19 7.59
C ARG A 564 -11.22 -7.10 6.58
N ALA A 565 -10.49 -8.08 7.09
CA ALA A 565 -9.74 -9.03 6.28
C ALA A 565 -10.56 -9.68 5.14
N PRO A 566 -11.84 -10.09 5.29
CA PRO A 566 -12.61 -10.69 4.19
C PRO A 566 -12.77 -9.81 2.95
N LEU A 567 -12.66 -8.48 3.09
CA LEU A 567 -12.82 -7.52 2.01
C LEU A 567 -11.52 -7.21 1.25
N LEU A 568 -10.42 -7.89 1.61
CA LEU A 568 -9.11 -7.67 1.03
C LEU A 568 -8.67 -8.84 0.16
N ASN A 569 -7.96 -8.52 -0.93
CA ASN A 569 -7.31 -9.53 -1.76
C ASN A 569 -6.24 -10.28 -0.94
N LYS A 570 -6.27 -11.61 -1.01
CA LYS A 570 -5.37 -12.49 -0.24
C LYS A 570 -4.10 -12.90 -0.97
N GLN A 571 -4.00 -12.57 -2.26
CA GLN A 571 -2.87 -12.95 -3.11
C GLN A 571 -1.90 -11.78 -3.29
N ASN A 572 -2.42 -10.55 -3.44
CA ASN A 572 -1.61 -9.37 -3.64
C ASN A 572 -2.31 -8.13 -3.11
N ALA A 573 -1.66 -7.38 -2.22
CA ALA A 573 -2.21 -6.16 -1.62
C ALA A 573 -2.41 -5.00 -2.62
N MET A 574 -1.86 -5.11 -3.83
CA MET A 574 -2.03 -4.14 -4.92
C MET A 574 -3.25 -4.43 -5.79
N TRP A 575 -4.02 -5.47 -5.47
CA TRP A 575 -5.19 -5.92 -6.22
C TRP A 575 -6.48 -5.66 -5.42
N PRO A 576 -7.60 -5.40 -6.11
CA PRO A 576 -8.91 -5.36 -5.45
C PRO A 576 -9.36 -6.78 -5.06
N TYR A 577 -10.32 -6.86 -4.16
CA TYR A 577 -11.09 -8.08 -3.93
C TYR A 577 -12.20 -8.19 -4.98
N PHE A 578 -12.50 -9.43 -5.41
CA PHE A 578 -13.65 -9.71 -6.26
C PHE A 578 -14.60 -10.59 -5.47
N THR A 579 -15.84 -10.15 -5.35
CA THR A 579 -16.88 -10.92 -4.66
C THR A 579 -17.08 -12.29 -5.32
N THR A 580 -17.42 -13.26 -4.51
CA THR A 580 -17.74 -14.63 -4.92
C THR A 580 -19.10 -15.04 -4.36
N PHE A 581 -19.82 -15.89 -5.08
CA PHE A 581 -21.09 -16.43 -4.62
C PHE A 581 -20.95 -17.15 -3.27
N ALA A 582 -19.84 -17.90 -3.10
CA ALA A 582 -19.55 -18.66 -1.90
C ALA A 582 -19.38 -17.77 -0.66
N SER A 583 -18.61 -16.68 -0.74
CA SER A 583 -18.38 -15.79 0.40
C SER A 583 -19.49 -14.73 0.53
N ASP A 584 -19.98 -14.19 -0.58
CA ASP A 584 -20.73 -12.93 -0.61
C ASP A 584 -22.15 -13.05 -1.16
N GLY A 585 -22.45 -14.16 -1.84
CA GLY A 585 -23.77 -14.41 -2.43
C GLY A 585 -23.95 -13.84 -3.83
N PHE A 586 -22.91 -13.20 -4.39
CA PHE A 586 -22.87 -12.66 -5.75
C PHE A 586 -21.43 -12.74 -6.29
N ASP A 587 -21.26 -13.07 -7.58
CA ASP A 587 -19.95 -13.15 -8.23
C ASP A 587 -19.62 -11.87 -9.00
N GLY A 588 -18.40 -11.36 -8.83
CA GLY A 588 -17.78 -10.46 -9.80
C GLY A 588 -17.92 -8.96 -9.56
N LEU A 589 -18.55 -8.51 -8.48
CA LEU A 589 -18.42 -7.11 -8.03
C LEU A 589 -16.99 -6.86 -7.52
N GLN A 590 -16.36 -5.78 -7.99
CA GLN A 590 -15.03 -5.37 -7.55
C GLN A 590 -15.09 -4.52 -6.27
N VAL A 591 -14.44 -4.97 -5.20
CA VAL A 591 -14.30 -4.25 -3.94
C VAL A 591 -12.88 -3.70 -3.86
N ASN A 592 -12.76 -2.37 -3.96
CA ASN A 592 -11.48 -1.68 -3.83
C ASN A 592 -11.14 -1.47 -2.34
N PRO A 593 -9.89 -1.64 -1.91
CA PRO A 593 -9.51 -1.40 -0.51
C PRO A 593 -9.64 0.09 -0.14
N ARG A 594 -9.83 0.41 1.15
CA ARG A 594 -9.85 1.77 1.72
C ARG A 594 -9.37 1.78 3.15
N TRP A 595 -8.51 2.73 3.47
CA TRP A 595 -7.99 2.92 4.82
C TRP A 595 -8.98 3.66 5.71
N ALA A 596 -9.24 3.11 6.89
CA ALA A 596 -9.81 3.86 8.00
C ALA A 596 -8.72 4.72 8.68
N THR A 597 -9.13 5.80 9.32
CA THR A 597 -8.24 6.68 10.10
C THR A 597 -8.76 6.83 11.52
N ARG A 598 -7.94 7.37 12.41
CA ARG A 598 -8.39 7.82 13.74
C ARG A 598 -9.11 9.16 13.68
N ILE A 599 -9.56 9.61 12.51
CA ILE A 599 -10.52 10.71 12.36
C ILE A 599 -11.90 10.05 12.20
N TYR A 600 -12.53 9.76 13.34
CA TYR A 600 -13.74 8.93 13.41
C TYR A 600 -14.97 9.61 12.80
N TYR A 601 -15.91 8.79 12.32
CA TYR A 601 -17.07 9.20 11.53
C TYR A 601 -18.02 10.16 12.27
N ASN A 602 -18.21 9.90 13.55
CA ASN A 602 -19.07 10.54 14.54
C ASN A 602 -18.31 11.62 15.35
N CYS A 603 -17.25 12.20 14.78
CA CYS A 603 -16.51 13.29 15.42
C CYS A 603 -16.34 14.51 14.52
N ASP A 604 -16.43 15.68 15.15
CA ASP A 604 -16.39 16.99 14.49
C ASP A 604 -15.33 17.93 15.10
N THR A 605 -14.66 17.51 16.17
CA THR A 605 -13.67 18.31 16.91
C THR A 605 -12.45 17.47 17.33
N PRO A 606 -11.28 18.11 17.54
CA PRO A 606 -10.10 17.42 18.07
C PRO A 606 -10.37 16.65 19.37
N ASP A 607 -11.09 17.27 20.31
CA ASP A 607 -11.42 16.68 21.60
C ASP A 607 -12.30 15.44 21.49
N CYS A 608 -13.23 15.41 20.52
CA CYS A 608 -14.05 14.25 20.25
C CYS A 608 -13.20 13.09 19.77
N THR A 609 -12.40 13.34 18.73
CA THR A 609 -11.62 12.32 18.06
C THR A 609 -10.56 11.69 18.98
N VAL A 610 -9.91 12.52 19.80
CA VAL A 610 -8.96 12.06 20.82
C VAL A 610 -9.66 11.24 21.89
N GLN A 611 -10.85 11.65 22.32
CA GLN A 611 -11.60 10.90 23.33
C GLN A 611 -11.94 9.50 22.83
N GLU A 612 -12.52 9.39 21.64
CA GLU A 612 -12.90 8.09 21.08
C GLU A 612 -11.67 7.20 20.84
N TRP A 613 -10.54 7.79 20.42
CA TRP A 613 -9.27 7.08 20.29
C TRP A 613 -8.78 6.50 21.62
N ILE A 614 -8.91 7.26 22.71
CA ILE A 614 -8.54 6.80 24.06
C ILE A 614 -9.51 5.72 24.55
N ASP A 615 -10.81 5.88 24.30
CA ASP A 615 -11.84 5.00 24.86
C ASP A 615 -11.93 3.65 24.13
N THR A 616 -11.63 3.62 22.82
CA THR A 616 -11.85 2.44 21.96
C THR A 616 -10.55 1.76 21.50
N SER A 617 -9.40 2.38 21.73
CA SER A 617 -8.10 1.90 21.27
C SER A 617 -7.04 2.04 22.36
N ALA A 618 -5.77 1.78 22.04
CA ALA A 618 -4.63 2.08 22.92
C ALA A 618 -4.24 3.58 22.88
N GLY A 619 -5.22 4.48 22.77
CA GLY A 619 -4.97 5.90 22.58
C GLY A 619 -4.39 6.58 23.80
N SER A 620 -3.44 7.48 23.57
CA SER A 620 -2.78 8.24 24.64
C SER A 620 -2.16 9.52 24.11
N GLY A 621 -2.47 10.64 24.77
CA GLY A 621 -1.93 11.96 24.42
C GLY A 621 -3.01 12.92 23.92
N ASP A 622 -2.58 13.93 23.17
CA ASP A 622 -3.42 14.97 22.59
C ASP A 622 -3.68 14.74 21.08
N PHE A 623 -4.35 15.68 20.44
CA PHE A 623 -4.62 15.61 19.00
C PHE A 623 -3.33 15.59 18.17
N ASN A 624 -2.26 16.25 18.61
CA ASN A 624 -0.96 16.15 17.93
C ASN A 624 -0.41 14.72 18.02
N SER A 625 -0.53 14.07 19.16
CA SER A 625 -0.09 12.68 19.37
C SER A 625 -0.86 11.71 18.45
N LEU A 626 -2.16 11.93 18.29
CA LEU A 626 -2.99 11.22 17.31
C LEU A 626 -2.49 11.48 15.88
N LEU A 627 -2.28 12.74 15.50
CA LEU A 627 -1.77 13.11 14.17
C LEU A 627 -0.37 12.56 13.88
N GLN A 628 0.52 12.45 14.88
CA GLN A 628 1.83 11.80 14.71
C GLN A 628 1.68 10.30 14.42
N THR A 629 0.73 9.64 15.06
CA THR A 629 0.42 8.22 14.80
C THR A 629 -0.14 8.04 13.39
N GLU A 630 -1.10 8.88 13.00
CA GLU A 630 -1.65 8.92 11.64
C GLU A 630 -0.57 9.21 10.59
N LYS A 631 0.39 10.08 10.91
CA LYS A 631 1.53 10.39 10.04
C LYS A 631 2.40 9.18 9.77
N ALA A 632 2.77 8.45 10.82
CA ALA A 632 3.58 7.24 10.66
C ALA A 632 2.84 6.19 9.82
N ASP A 633 1.55 5.96 10.08
CA ASP A 633 0.78 4.95 9.36
C ASP A 633 0.53 5.34 7.89
N THR A 634 0.14 6.59 7.64
CA THR A 634 -0.13 7.08 6.28
C THR A 634 1.14 7.09 5.43
N MET A 635 2.28 7.53 5.97
CA MET A 635 3.54 7.49 5.21
C MET A 635 3.96 6.06 4.86
N ARG A 636 3.68 5.07 5.72
CA ARG A 636 3.90 3.67 5.40
C ARG A 636 3.07 3.24 4.19
N HIS A 637 1.79 3.61 4.13
CA HIS A 637 0.92 3.29 3.00
C HIS A 637 1.36 4.00 1.71
N LEU A 638 1.62 5.31 1.77
CA LEU A 638 1.98 6.11 0.59
C LEU A 638 3.35 5.71 0.02
N PHE A 639 4.36 5.47 0.86
CA PHE A 639 5.66 4.96 0.40
C PHE A 639 5.62 3.46 0.07
N GLY A 640 4.64 2.71 0.59
CA GLY A 640 4.32 1.37 0.08
C GLY A 640 3.71 1.37 -1.33
N LEU A 641 3.35 2.54 -1.87
CA LEU A 641 2.65 2.73 -3.14
C LEU A 641 1.24 2.10 -3.17
N HIS A 642 0.61 1.95 -2.00
CA HIS A 642 -0.81 1.63 -1.90
C HIS A 642 -1.65 2.76 -2.51
N ARG A 643 -2.69 2.40 -3.26
CA ARG A 643 -3.53 3.35 -4.02
C ARG A 643 -4.95 3.47 -3.46
N ASP A 644 -5.14 2.87 -2.31
CA ASP A 644 -6.35 2.78 -1.53
C ASP A 644 -6.75 4.21 -1.10
N PRO A 645 -8.00 4.65 -1.27
CA PRO A 645 -8.49 5.89 -0.67
C PRO A 645 -8.49 5.83 0.86
N TYR A 646 -8.78 6.98 1.48
CA TYR A 646 -8.96 7.15 2.92
C TYR A 646 -10.40 7.56 3.23
N MET A 647 -10.96 6.95 4.26
CA MET A 647 -12.33 7.15 4.75
C MET A 647 -12.41 8.31 5.74
N PHE A 648 -13.34 9.23 5.50
CA PHE A 648 -13.76 10.33 6.37
C PHE A 648 -15.26 10.56 6.17
N HIS A 649 -15.85 11.43 6.99
CA HIS A 649 -17.30 11.68 6.99
C HIS A 649 -17.59 13.18 7.12
N GLN A 650 -18.82 13.59 6.80
CA GLN A 650 -19.22 15.00 6.73
C GLN A 650 -18.87 15.81 8.00
N ALA A 651 -19.03 15.21 9.18
CA ALA A 651 -18.77 15.87 10.46
C ALA A 651 -17.30 16.30 10.62
N ASN A 652 -16.38 15.57 10.00
CA ASN A 652 -14.94 15.84 10.06
C ASN A 652 -14.55 17.16 9.36
N LEU A 653 -15.45 17.74 8.56
CA LEU A 653 -15.23 18.98 7.81
C LEU A 653 -15.55 20.25 8.60
N ARG A 654 -16.14 20.16 9.81
CA ARG A 654 -16.50 21.32 10.63
C ARG A 654 -15.30 22.23 10.87
N ASN A 655 -15.37 23.48 10.42
CA ASN A 655 -14.26 24.45 10.53
C ASN A 655 -14.72 25.90 10.75
N ALA A 656 -15.94 26.29 10.38
CA ALA A 656 -16.34 27.69 10.40
C ALA A 656 -16.41 28.25 11.82
N ASP A 657 -16.84 27.43 12.78
CA ASP A 657 -17.14 27.80 14.16
C ASP A 657 -16.26 27.09 15.20
N VAL A 658 -15.29 26.27 14.76
CA VAL A 658 -14.35 25.60 15.67
C VAL A 658 -13.31 26.55 16.25
N GLN A 659 -12.68 26.12 17.34
CA GLN A 659 -11.51 26.79 17.90
C GLN A 659 -10.31 26.65 16.96
N SER A 660 -9.47 27.68 16.90
CA SER A 660 -8.23 27.59 16.13
C SER A 660 -7.27 26.60 16.77
N ILE A 661 -6.65 25.76 15.95
CA ILE A 661 -5.58 24.84 16.34
C ILE A 661 -4.30 25.17 15.58
N ASN A 662 -3.16 24.69 16.10
CA ASN A 662 -1.88 24.78 15.42
C ASN A 662 -1.60 23.46 14.70
N VAL A 663 -1.47 23.51 13.37
CA VAL A 663 -1.07 22.35 12.55
C VAL A 663 0.23 22.72 11.84
N ASN A 664 1.32 22.02 12.18
CA ASN A 664 2.65 22.23 11.61
C ASN A 664 3.15 23.69 11.64
N GLY A 665 2.84 24.43 12.71
CA GLY A 665 3.25 25.83 12.89
C GLY A 665 2.26 26.86 12.34
N GLU A 666 1.21 26.44 11.65
CA GLU A 666 0.14 27.32 11.18
C GLU A 666 -1.06 27.28 12.14
N VAL A 667 -1.43 28.45 12.67
CA VAL A 667 -2.61 28.59 13.53
C VAL A 667 -3.81 29.01 12.68
N GLY A 668 -4.89 28.25 12.75
CA GLY A 668 -6.11 28.54 12.03
C GLY A 668 -7.28 27.67 12.47
N LYS A 669 -8.47 27.99 11.97
CA LYS A 669 -9.65 27.14 12.13
C LYS A 669 -9.58 25.98 11.14
N PHE A 670 -8.75 24.99 11.45
CA PHE A 670 -8.69 23.75 10.70
C PHE A 670 -9.75 22.78 11.25
N SER A 671 -10.52 22.15 10.37
CA SER A 671 -11.25 20.94 10.76
C SER A 671 -10.26 19.81 11.07
N ILE A 672 -10.75 18.76 11.75
CA ILE A 672 -9.95 17.55 12.00
C ILE A 672 -9.51 16.86 10.70
N PHE A 673 -10.36 16.89 9.67
CA PHE A 673 -9.99 16.46 8.31
C PHE A 673 -8.85 17.29 7.71
N GLN A 674 -8.95 18.63 7.73
CA GLN A 674 -7.91 19.49 7.18
C GLN A 674 -6.58 19.30 7.92
N ALA A 675 -6.62 19.18 9.25
CA ALA A 675 -5.44 18.95 10.09
C ALA A 675 -4.75 17.62 9.75
N TRP A 676 -5.52 16.56 9.50
CA TRP A 676 -4.98 15.29 9.03
C TRP A 676 -4.30 15.45 7.67
N VAL A 677 -4.98 16.04 6.67
CA VAL A 677 -4.42 16.19 5.31
C VAL A 677 -3.16 17.06 5.32
N GLU A 678 -3.17 18.18 6.05
CA GLU A 678 -2.00 19.05 6.24
C GLU A 678 -0.82 18.29 6.82
N THR A 679 -1.06 17.41 7.80
CA THR A 679 -0.01 16.56 8.40
C THR A 679 0.60 15.62 7.37
N GLN A 680 -0.23 14.94 6.58
CA GLN A 680 0.26 13.96 5.61
C GLN A 680 0.98 14.59 4.44
N VAL A 681 0.42 15.67 3.88
CA VAL A 681 0.98 16.36 2.71
C VAL A 681 2.33 16.97 3.07
N GLN A 682 2.43 17.65 4.22
CA GLN A 682 3.68 18.28 4.60
C GLN A 682 4.78 17.26 4.88
N GLU A 683 4.48 16.12 5.52
CA GLU A 683 5.47 15.06 5.73
C GLU A 683 5.90 14.42 4.41
N PHE A 684 4.96 14.11 3.52
CA PHE A 684 5.27 13.53 2.22
C PHE A 684 6.17 14.47 1.42
N VAL A 685 5.83 15.76 1.35
CA VAL A 685 6.63 16.79 0.67
C VAL A 685 7.97 17.03 1.37
N ARG A 686 8.08 16.84 2.67
CA ARG A 686 9.38 16.93 3.37
C ARG A 686 10.36 15.85 2.90
N LEU A 687 9.85 14.66 2.58
CA LEU A 687 10.64 13.47 2.29
C LEU A 687 10.94 13.27 0.79
N VAL A 688 9.98 13.60 -0.08
CA VAL A 688 10.11 13.35 -1.52
C VAL A 688 9.67 14.54 -2.38
N ASP A 689 10.05 14.53 -3.65
CA ASP A 689 9.62 15.50 -4.67
C ASP A 689 8.49 14.99 -5.58
N TRP A 690 7.89 13.85 -5.24
CA TRP A 690 6.88 13.21 -6.08
C TRP A 690 5.56 13.98 -6.07
N PRO A 691 4.78 13.92 -7.17
CA PRO A 691 3.45 14.51 -7.19
C PRO A 691 2.44 13.63 -6.46
N ILE A 692 1.55 14.30 -5.71
CA ILE A 692 0.34 13.72 -5.13
C ILE A 692 -0.81 13.95 -6.11
N VAL A 693 -1.45 12.88 -6.57
CA VAL A 693 -2.52 12.97 -7.57
C VAL A 693 -3.81 12.33 -7.04
N THR A 694 -4.84 13.13 -6.86
CA THR A 694 -6.20 12.61 -6.64
C THR A 694 -6.83 12.23 -7.97
N ILE A 695 -7.52 11.09 -7.97
CA ILE A 695 -8.34 10.59 -9.08
C ILE A 695 -9.71 10.20 -8.52
N THR A 696 -10.74 10.15 -9.37
CA THR A 696 -12.07 9.72 -8.91
C THR A 696 -12.07 8.25 -8.51
N HIS A 697 -13.04 7.82 -7.70
CA HIS A 697 -13.26 6.41 -7.38
C HIS A 697 -13.34 5.55 -8.65
N GLN A 698 -14.05 6.00 -9.69
CA GLN A 698 -14.14 5.30 -10.97
C GLN A 698 -12.77 5.08 -11.62
N GLN A 699 -11.91 6.10 -11.62
CA GLN A 699 -10.54 6.00 -12.15
C GLN A 699 -9.65 5.13 -11.26
N MET A 700 -9.79 5.24 -9.94
CA MET A 700 -9.08 4.42 -8.96
C MET A 700 -9.41 2.93 -9.16
N SER A 701 -10.69 2.60 -9.27
CA SER A 701 -11.18 1.25 -9.50
C SER A 701 -10.70 0.67 -10.84
N ALA A 702 -10.71 1.47 -11.91
CA ALA A 702 -10.14 1.07 -13.19
C ALA A 702 -8.63 0.79 -13.09
N ASN A 703 -7.88 1.61 -12.35
CA ASN A 703 -6.45 1.42 -12.14
C ASN A 703 -6.12 0.15 -11.34
N PHE A 704 -6.93 -0.18 -10.31
CA PHE A 704 -6.84 -1.44 -9.58
C PHE A 704 -7.14 -2.64 -10.49
N LEU A 705 -8.16 -2.55 -11.34
CA LEU A 705 -8.50 -3.60 -12.30
C LEU A 705 -7.39 -3.81 -13.34
N ASP A 706 -6.87 -2.72 -13.90
CA ASP A 706 -5.75 -2.78 -14.84
C ASP A 706 -4.50 -3.34 -14.18
N ARG A 707 -4.28 -3.07 -12.88
CA ARG A 707 -3.17 -3.64 -12.11
C ARG A 707 -3.30 -5.15 -11.98
N TYR A 708 -4.47 -5.60 -11.53
CA TYR A 708 -4.79 -7.02 -11.45
C TYR A 708 -4.64 -7.72 -12.80
N ASN A 709 -5.14 -7.13 -13.88
CA ASN A 709 -5.12 -7.73 -15.22
C ASN A 709 -3.72 -7.80 -15.82
N ARG A 710 -2.91 -6.74 -15.71
CA ARG A 710 -1.55 -6.74 -16.30
C ARG A 710 -0.61 -7.68 -15.57
N ASP A 711 -0.73 -7.81 -14.25
CA ASP A 711 0.13 -8.72 -13.48
C ASP A 711 -0.06 -10.18 -13.94
N LYS A 712 -1.28 -10.57 -14.34
CA LYS A 712 -1.57 -11.90 -14.89
C LYS A 712 -1.01 -12.15 -16.29
N CYS A 713 -0.58 -11.10 -17.01
CA CYS A 713 0.04 -11.26 -18.32
C CYS A 713 1.50 -11.76 -18.22
N ASN A 714 2.09 -11.79 -17.03
CA ASN A 714 3.50 -12.14 -16.78
C ASN A 714 4.44 -11.36 -17.70
N TYR A 715 4.31 -10.03 -17.67
CA TYR A 715 5.16 -9.17 -18.48
C TYR A 715 6.61 -9.19 -18.00
N SER A 716 7.53 -8.94 -18.91
CA SER A 716 8.96 -8.83 -18.60
C SER A 716 9.63 -7.77 -19.47
N LEU A 717 10.73 -7.22 -18.97
CA LEU A 717 11.56 -6.26 -19.69
C LEU A 717 12.97 -6.85 -19.85
N GLN A 718 13.61 -6.56 -20.98
CA GLN A 718 14.99 -6.96 -21.24
C GLN A 718 15.79 -5.74 -21.68
N TYR A 719 16.96 -5.51 -21.09
CA TYR A 719 17.91 -4.48 -21.48
C TYR A 719 18.79 -4.97 -22.63
N ALA A 720 18.98 -4.13 -23.65
CA ALA A 720 19.99 -4.32 -24.68
C ALA A 720 21.28 -3.60 -24.29
N ILE A 721 22.40 -4.33 -24.30
CA ILE A 721 23.72 -3.83 -23.93
C ILE A 721 24.59 -3.69 -25.18
N ALA A 722 25.26 -2.54 -25.31
CA ALA A 722 26.34 -2.35 -26.28
C ALA A 722 27.39 -1.38 -25.71
N ASN A 723 28.68 -1.70 -25.89
CA ASN A 723 29.82 -0.92 -25.42
C ASN A 723 29.75 -0.54 -23.94
N LYS A 724 29.32 -1.49 -23.08
CA LYS A 724 29.11 -1.29 -21.63
C LYS A 724 28.08 -0.21 -21.29
N GLN A 725 27.07 -0.07 -22.14
CA GLN A 725 25.94 0.84 -21.93
C GLN A 725 24.64 0.12 -22.24
N ILE A 726 23.57 0.46 -21.52
CA ILE A 726 22.21 0.08 -21.89
C ILE A 726 21.78 1.01 -23.02
N THR A 727 21.46 0.47 -24.19
CA THR A 727 21.08 1.25 -25.37
C THR A 727 19.58 1.24 -25.66
N GLY A 728 18.86 0.30 -25.05
CA GLY A 728 17.43 0.12 -25.29
C GLY A 728 16.83 -0.97 -24.43
N VAL A 729 15.52 -1.15 -24.56
CA VAL A 729 14.75 -2.17 -23.84
C VAL A 729 13.77 -2.86 -24.76
N THR A 730 13.48 -4.13 -24.50
CA THR A 730 12.39 -4.87 -25.15
C THR A 730 11.40 -5.34 -24.10
N LEU A 731 10.13 -4.97 -24.27
CA LEU A 731 9.02 -5.41 -23.44
C LEU A 731 8.31 -6.61 -24.08
N THR A 732 8.04 -7.62 -23.27
CA THR A 732 7.33 -8.85 -23.62
C THR A 732 6.28 -9.19 -22.58
N ALA A 733 5.40 -10.14 -22.91
CA ALA A 733 4.47 -10.81 -22.00
C ALA A 733 4.16 -12.20 -22.55
N ASN A 734 3.37 -13.01 -21.83
CA ASN A 734 2.89 -14.29 -22.36
C ASN A 734 2.15 -14.08 -23.70
N GLY A 735 2.65 -14.72 -24.77
CA GLY A 735 2.12 -14.56 -26.13
C GLY A 735 2.31 -13.15 -26.73
N ASN A 736 3.07 -12.27 -26.07
CA ASN A 736 3.19 -10.84 -26.39
C ASN A 736 1.83 -10.14 -26.51
N THR A 737 0.88 -10.51 -25.66
CA THR A 737 -0.46 -9.91 -25.60
C THR A 737 -0.79 -9.58 -24.15
N CYS A 738 -1.47 -8.47 -23.91
CA CYS A 738 -2.04 -8.18 -22.60
C CYS A 738 -3.30 -7.32 -22.72
N ASN A 739 -4.32 -7.62 -21.90
CA ASN A 739 -5.59 -6.89 -21.93
C ASN A 739 -5.47 -5.48 -21.33
N ALA A 740 -4.53 -5.28 -20.40
CA ALA A 740 -4.17 -3.96 -19.87
C ALA A 740 -2.82 -3.48 -20.44
N PRO A 741 -2.59 -2.16 -20.58
CA PRO A 741 -1.28 -1.64 -20.94
C PRO A 741 -0.26 -1.90 -19.83
N ILE A 742 0.98 -2.15 -20.23
CA ILE A 742 2.09 -2.44 -19.32
C ILE A 742 2.98 -1.19 -19.20
N PRO A 743 3.21 -0.65 -18.00
CA PRO A 743 4.01 0.54 -17.83
C PRO A 743 5.51 0.22 -17.94
N VAL A 744 6.26 1.09 -18.60
CA VAL A 744 7.72 1.09 -18.61
C VAL A 744 8.21 2.48 -18.18
N SER A 745 8.94 2.55 -17.07
CA SER A 745 9.53 3.78 -16.57
C SER A 745 10.93 3.97 -17.14
N PHE A 746 11.20 5.19 -17.62
CA PHE A 746 12.42 5.58 -18.31
C PHE A 746 13.12 6.72 -17.55
N PRO A 747 14.39 6.54 -17.15
CA PRO A 747 15.21 7.60 -16.54
C PRO A 747 15.79 8.54 -17.60
N VAL A 748 15.81 8.08 -18.85
CA VAL A 748 16.18 8.81 -20.06
C VAL A 748 15.12 8.50 -21.11
N ALA A 749 14.56 9.52 -21.73
CA ALA A 749 13.50 9.34 -22.72
C ALA A 749 13.93 8.39 -23.86
N PRO A 750 13.04 7.52 -24.36
CA PRO A 750 13.30 6.77 -25.58
C PRO A 750 13.36 7.71 -26.78
N THR A 751 13.99 7.29 -27.87
CA THR A 751 14.05 8.06 -29.13
C THR A 751 12.68 8.28 -29.76
N ASP A 752 11.75 7.35 -29.50
CA ASP A 752 10.37 7.36 -30.00
C ASP A 752 9.48 6.60 -29.01
N THR A 753 8.35 7.18 -28.61
CA THR A 753 7.34 6.55 -27.74
C THR A 753 6.41 5.63 -28.50
N LYS A 754 6.52 5.56 -29.83
CA LYS A 754 5.73 4.70 -30.74
C LYS A 754 4.22 4.97 -30.69
N GLY A 755 3.83 6.19 -30.32
CA GLY A 755 2.44 6.59 -30.20
C GLY A 755 1.69 5.99 -29.00
N PHE A 756 2.39 5.31 -28.08
CA PHE A 756 1.79 4.88 -26.82
C PHE A 756 1.51 6.08 -25.91
N SER A 757 0.51 5.95 -25.03
CA SER A 757 0.22 6.96 -24.02
C SER A 757 1.38 7.08 -23.03
N THR A 758 1.69 8.30 -22.64
CA THR A 758 2.78 8.62 -21.71
C THR A 758 2.29 9.39 -20.51
N GLU A 759 2.99 9.23 -19.39
CA GLU A 759 2.75 9.95 -18.14
C GLU A 759 4.08 10.49 -17.62
N GLN A 760 4.11 11.79 -17.28
CA GLN A 760 5.24 12.43 -16.61
C GLN A 760 4.76 13.67 -15.84
N TYR A 761 4.40 13.49 -14.57
CA TYR A 761 3.99 14.59 -13.70
C TYR A 761 5.18 15.13 -12.92
N GLY A 762 5.34 16.46 -12.85
CA GLY A 762 6.38 17.07 -12.04
C GLY A 762 7.79 16.59 -12.39
N SER A 763 8.50 16.07 -11.40
CA SER A 763 9.85 15.48 -11.51
C SER A 763 9.84 13.95 -11.72
N ASP A 764 8.67 13.32 -11.91
CA ASP A 764 8.60 11.87 -12.13
C ASP A 764 9.40 11.47 -13.40
N PRO A 765 9.96 10.24 -13.43
CA PRO A 765 10.48 9.66 -14.66
C PRO A 765 9.34 9.48 -15.69
N LEU A 766 9.71 9.48 -16.97
CA LEU A 766 8.75 9.22 -18.04
C LEU A 766 8.23 7.78 -17.92
N THR A 767 6.91 7.60 -17.83
CA THR A 767 6.26 6.29 -17.93
C THR A 767 5.57 6.16 -19.28
N VAL A 768 5.86 5.10 -20.01
CA VAL A 768 5.19 4.76 -21.29
C VAL A 768 4.27 3.55 -21.05
N TRP A 769 3.00 3.69 -21.38
CA TRP A 769 1.98 2.65 -21.19
C TRP A 769 1.82 1.82 -22.48
N VAL A 770 2.52 0.70 -22.53
CA VAL A 770 2.68 -0.10 -23.74
C VAL A 770 1.57 -1.14 -23.87
N LYS A 771 0.80 -1.06 -24.96
CA LYS A 771 -0.19 -2.10 -25.30
C LYS A 771 0.47 -3.17 -26.18
N LEU A 772 0.59 -4.39 -25.66
CA LEU A 772 1.10 -5.54 -26.42
C LEU A 772 -0.02 -6.25 -27.20
N ALA A 773 0.21 -6.51 -28.48
CA ALA A 773 -0.79 -7.03 -29.43
C ALA A 773 -0.22 -8.10 -30.39
N GLY A 774 0.52 -9.08 -29.84
CA GLY A 774 1.06 -10.25 -30.56
C GLY A 774 2.56 -10.18 -30.87
N SER A 775 3.18 -9.01 -30.69
CA SER A 775 4.61 -8.78 -30.95
C SER A 775 5.27 -8.04 -29.78
N PRO A 776 6.55 -8.31 -29.48
CA PRO A 776 7.30 -7.57 -28.48
C PRO A 776 7.53 -6.12 -28.94
N VAL A 777 7.72 -5.20 -27.99
CA VAL A 777 7.95 -3.79 -28.28
C VAL A 777 9.32 -3.37 -27.78
N THR A 778 10.18 -2.91 -28.69
CA THR A 778 11.55 -2.46 -28.38
C THR A 778 11.69 -0.94 -28.43
N PHE A 779 12.25 -0.31 -27.40
CA PHE A 779 12.58 1.11 -27.37
C PHE A 779 14.10 1.30 -27.38
N SER A 780 14.60 2.22 -28.20
CA SER A 780 15.98 2.71 -28.11
C SER A 780 16.01 3.93 -27.19
N LEU A 781 17.03 4.03 -26.34
CA LEU A 781 17.23 5.20 -25.49
C LEU A 781 17.83 6.34 -26.30
N SER A 782 17.36 7.58 -26.07
CA SER A 782 17.94 8.77 -26.70
C SER A 782 19.40 9.00 -26.30
N THR A 783 19.72 8.69 -25.04
CA THR A 783 21.08 8.64 -24.51
C THR A 783 21.29 7.29 -23.82
N PRO A 784 22.24 6.45 -24.27
CA PRO A 784 22.56 5.19 -23.60
C PRO A 784 22.97 5.40 -22.14
N ILE A 785 22.56 4.50 -21.24
CA ILE A 785 22.86 4.57 -19.82
C ILE A 785 24.17 3.82 -19.54
N PRO A 786 25.21 4.47 -18.99
CA PRO A 786 26.46 3.80 -18.60
C PRO A 786 26.24 2.75 -17.50
N LEU A 787 26.95 1.62 -17.62
CA LEU A 787 26.92 0.53 -16.64
C LEU A 787 27.89 0.72 -15.48
#